data_AF-A0A1H1VDQ9-F1
#
_entry.id   AF-A0A1H1VDQ9-F1
#
_cell.length_a   1.000
_cell.length_b   1.000
_cell.length_c   1.000
_cell.angle_alpha   90.00
_cell.angle_beta   90.00
_cell.angle_gamma   90.00
#
_symmetry.space_group_name_H-M   'P 1'
#
loop_
_entity.id
_entity.type
_entity.pdbx_description
1 polymer ?
#
loop_
_entity_poly.entity_id
_entity_poly.type
_entity_poly.pdbx_seq_one_letter_code
_entity_poly.pdbx_strand_id
1 'polypeptide(L)'
;MNAVIKLNSGDTPKPAAELAANKAVRTTMDGNTAVAHVAYRVNEVCAIYPITPSSTMAELADQWAAEGLQNIWGNIPLVQEMQSEGGASGTVHGALQSGAMTTTFTSSQGLMLMLPNMMKIAGELTSTVFHVAARSLATSALSIFGDHSDVMTVRTTGFALISSANVQEAHDTALIAEAATLEARVPFLHFFDGFRTSHELNTLDLIPDASIRTMISDDLVRAHRARALNPENPFIRGTAQNPDTFFQAREAVSPFYAKVPGIVDAAMARFAALTGRLYKLFEYEGAPDAERVLVLMGSGAETARETVKALVARGEKVGVLQVRLFRPFSTAHFLAALPPSVGAIAVLEQTKEPGAAGEPLYLDVVATLAQGFGSGQRSSMPRVIGGRYGLSSKDFTPAMAKAALDELARRDGQNQFAGRNSFTLGIEDDVSFSNLAVEKGFTIETANTTRAVFYGLGADGTVGANKNSVKIIAEDAKQYAQGYFVYDSHKSGAQTISHLRFGPDPIKAPYLIASAGFVACHQFGFLERQDLLRIAAPGGVFLLNSPYGKDQTWDELPKSVQQEIIDKKLRFFVIDASTVARDVGLGVRTNTVLQTCFFAISGVLPREDAIRHIKESIRKTYSGKGEAVVTKNFAAVDATLARLFEIKVPATATNPMDLPPIVVASAPDFVKRVTSLMLVGRGDDIPVSLIPADGTFPSGTSAFEKRNIAEAVPVWEEDLCIQCGQCSFVCPHSVIRARYYNEDALVGAPASFKSVPVNARGYPEARFTLQFYIEDCTGCGLCVEACPAISPREPDVKAINLADKEPLVAAERANIAFFEGLPVNDRARVDFDKVRGVQFLEPLFQFSGACAGCGETPYLKLLSQLFGDRAQIANATGCSSIYGGSLPVTPWAVDREGRGPAWSNSLFEDNAEFGLGFRLAADKHLALARALLTQLTPLVGEELATGVLNAPQIHEFELRAQRIRVAELKTRLLKIESEPARNLLSVVDHLVRRSIWIVGGDGWAFDIGFGGLDHVMATGRNVNILVLNTEVYSNTGGQASKATPLGAVAKFAAAGKRVARKDLALQAIAYGNVYVAQVAMGANSQQTLDAFREAEAYDGPSLILAYSQCIAHGIDMRFGMKQQDLAVACGYWPLLRFNPTMRSVGKSPFQLDSPRPTIPFKDYAYNEVRYSSLARSLPDEAALLLANAQAAVIDKYQQYEALAAQDGSRFQPGSDEPASPAS
;
A
#
# COMPACT_ATOMS: atom_id res chain seq x y z
N MET A 1 -26.86 32.92 53.12
CA MET A 1 -28.09 32.78 53.94
C MET A 1 -28.49 31.31 53.94
N ASN A 2 -28.76 30.78 55.12
CA ASN A 2 -28.92 29.36 55.43
C ASN A 2 -30.07 28.68 54.67
N ALA A 3 -29.80 27.49 54.12
CA ALA A 3 -30.79 26.42 54.01
C ALA A 3 -30.07 25.06 54.08
N VAL A 4 -30.21 24.43 55.24
CA VAL A 4 -29.87 23.02 55.52
C VAL A 4 -30.91 22.15 54.82
N ILE A 5 -30.49 21.19 53.99
CA ILE A 5 -31.34 20.08 53.56
C ILE A 5 -30.64 18.75 53.87
N LYS A 6 -31.40 17.89 54.54
CA LYS A 6 -31.05 16.63 55.17
C LYS A 6 -30.58 15.56 54.16
N LEU A 7 -29.54 14.82 54.54
CA LEU A 7 -29.19 13.52 53.98
C LEU A 7 -30.26 12.49 54.41
N ASN A 8 -30.92 11.86 53.45
CA ASN A 8 -31.68 10.63 53.71
C ASN A 8 -30.75 9.44 53.48
N SER A 9 -30.46 8.75 54.57
CA SER A 9 -29.94 7.38 54.61
C SER A 9 -31.06 6.42 54.20
N GLY A 10 -30.89 5.70 53.10
CA GLY A 10 -31.81 4.64 52.74
C GLY A 10 -31.77 4.24 51.29
N ASP A 11 -30.67 3.64 50.85
CA ASP A 11 -30.72 2.62 49.80
C ASP A 11 -29.75 1.50 50.19
N THR A 12 -30.35 0.38 50.60
CA THR A 12 -29.69 -0.91 50.80
C THR A 12 -29.01 -1.37 49.51
N PRO A 13 -27.88 -2.12 49.58
CA PRO A 13 -27.21 -2.62 48.40
C PRO A 13 -28.14 -3.54 47.62
N LYS A 14 -28.38 -3.27 46.34
CA LYS A 14 -29.07 -4.22 45.45
C LYS A 14 -28.24 -5.51 45.37
N PRO A 15 -28.88 -6.69 45.43
CA PRO A 15 -28.18 -7.97 45.56
C PRO A 15 -27.49 -8.38 44.26
N ALA A 16 -26.50 -9.25 44.40
CA ALA A 16 -25.51 -9.78 43.45
C ALA A 16 -26.01 -10.35 42.09
N ALA A 17 -27.26 -10.14 41.71
CA ALA A 17 -27.84 -10.62 40.45
C ALA A 17 -27.50 -9.75 39.22
N GLU A 18 -27.21 -8.44 39.38
CA GLU A 18 -26.76 -7.58 38.25
C GLU A 18 -25.28 -7.77 37.89
N LEU A 19 -24.45 -8.29 38.79
CA LEU A 19 -23.06 -8.64 38.50
C LEU A 19 -22.91 -9.85 37.57
N ALA A 20 -23.94 -10.69 37.43
CA ALA A 20 -23.95 -11.82 36.51
C ALA A 20 -24.09 -11.41 35.03
N ALA A 21 -24.62 -10.20 34.75
CA ALA A 21 -24.79 -9.66 33.39
C ALA A 21 -23.49 -9.03 32.82
N ASN A 22 -22.42 -8.95 33.62
CA ASN A 22 -21.16 -8.26 33.30
C ASN A 22 -19.99 -9.20 32.97
N LYS A 23 -20.26 -10.45 32.54
CA LYS A 23 -19.18 -11.36 32.12
C LYS A 23 -18.62 -10.89 30.78
N ALA A 24 -17.35 -10.51 30.76
CA ALA A 24 -16.65 -10.14 29.54
C ALA A 24 -16.73 -11.28 28.52
N VAL A 25 -17.10 -10.94 27.28
CA VAL A 25 -17.13 -11.88 26.16
C VAL A 25 -15.75 -11.90 25.54
N ARG A 26 -15.09 -13.06 25.60
CA ARG A 26 -13.82 -13.27 24.91
C ARG A 26 -14.07 -13.42 23.41
N THR A 27 -13.27 -12.73 22.60
CA THR A 27 -13.35 -12.78 21.14
C THR A 27 -11.96 -12.65 20.51
N THR A 28 -11.89 -12.78 19.19
CA THR A 28 -10.66 -12.59 18.42
C THR A 28 -10.88 -11.61 17.28
N MET A 29 -10.16 -10.50 17.33
CA MET A 29 -10.18 -9.44 16.30
C MET A 29 -8.84 -8.72 16.26
N ASP A 30 -8.67 -7.84 15.28
CA ASP A 30 -7.47 -7.00 15.16
C ASP A 30 -7.62 -5.66 15.87
N GLY A 31 -6.50 -4.95 16.06
CA GLY A 31 -6.48 -3.65 16.74
C GLY A 31 -7.40 -2.61 16.09
N ASN A 32 -7.45 -2.57 14.76
CA ASN A 32 -8.37 -1.66 14.04
C ASN A 32 -9.83 -1.95 14.38
N THR A 33 -10.25 -3.22 14.30
CA THR A 33 -11.63 -3.63 14.63
C THR A 33 -11.97 -3.29 16.08
N ALA A 34 -11.04 -3.54 16.99
CA ALA A 34 -11.21 -3.29 18.41
C ALA A 34 -11.40 -1.79 18.73
N VAL A 35 -10.63 -0.92 18.07
CA VAL A 35 -10.76 0.54 18.26
C VAL A 35 -12.02 1.08 17.59
N ALA A 36 -12.32 0.66 16.36
CA ALA A 36 -13.53 1.06 15.66
C ALA A 36 -14.79 0.68 16.45
N HIS A 37 -14.80 -0.51 17.06
CA HIS A 37 -15.90 -0.99 17.90
C HIS A 37 -16.27 0.00 19.02
N VAL A 38 -15.27 0.61 19.67
CA VAL A 38 -15.53 1.62 20.71
C VAL A 38 -15.86 2.97 20.09
N ALA A 39 -15.01 3.45 19.18
CA ALA A 39 -15.13 4.79 18.59
C ALA A 39 -16.50 5.02 17.93
N TYR A 40 -17.00 4.02 17.19
CA TYR A 40 -18.31 4.06 16.56
C TYR A 40 -19.46 4.17 17.59
N ARG A 41 -19.37 3.44 18.70
CA ARG A 41 -20.45 3.38 19.70
C ARG A 41 -20.56 4.64 20.53
N VAL A 42 -19.50 5.45 20.64
CA VAL A 42 -19.46 6.66 21.50
C VAL A 42 -19.45 7.99 20.73
N ASN A 43 -19.57 7.95 19.40
CA ASN A 43 -19.64 9.14 18.56
C ASN A 43 -20.96 9.23 17.77
N GLU A 44 -21.26 10.43 17.29
CA GLU A 44 -22.41 10.76 16.45
C GLU A 44 -22.00 10.92 14.98
N VAL A 45 -20.77 11.41 14.74
CA VAL A 45 -20.21 11.64 13.40
C VAL A 45 -18.82 11.02 13.29
N CYS A 46 -18.53 10.40 12.15
CA CYS A 46 -17.20 9.92 11.78
C CYS A 46 -16.82 10.57 10.44
N ALA A 47 -15.97 11.59 10.46
CA ALA A 47 -15.42 12.19 9.24
C ALA A 47 -14.12 11.47 8.88
N ILE A 48 -14.01 10.96 7.66
CA ILE A 48 -12.98 9.96 7.31
C ILE A 48 -12.32 10.24 5.95
N TYR A 49 -11.14 9.66 5.77
CA TYR A 49 -10.46 9.48 4.50
C TYR A 49 -9.59 8.22 4.58
N PRO A 50 -9.47 7.40 3.52
CA PRO A 50 -8.74 6.14 3.60
C PRO A 50 -7.22 6.33 3.48
N ILE A 51 -6.50 5.82 4.48
CA ILE A 51 -5.05 5.66 4.44
C ILE A 51 -4.62 4.39 5.18
N THR A 52 -3.82 3.55 4.53
CA THR A 52 -3.24 2.35 5.19
C THR A 52 -2.32 2.77 6.34
N PRO A 53 -2.31 2.11 7.50
CA PRO A 53 -3.13 0.96 7.91
C PRO A 53 -4.42 1.29 8.68
N SER A 54 -4.90 2.54 8.72
CA SER A 54 -6.10 2.92 9.49
C SER A 54 -7.42 2.74 8.74
N SER A 55 -7.40 2.55 7.41
CA SER A 55 -8.63 2.43 6.58
C SER A 55 -9.67 1.45 7.12
N THR A 56 -9.26 0.30 7.67
CA THR A 56 -10.20 -0.70 8.22
C THR A 56 -11.14 -0.11 9.27
N MET A 57 -10.69 0.84 10.09
CA MET A 57 -11.54 1.47 11.09
C MET A 57 -12.67 2.28 10.45
N ALA A 58 -12.33 3.08 9.43
CA ALA A 58 -13.31 3.86 8.68
C ALA A 58 -14.28 2.95 7.90
N GLU A 59 -13.77 1.87 7.31
CA GLU A 59 -14.56 0.91 6.54
C GLU A 59 -15.61 0.20 7.40
N LEU A 60 -15.22 -0.21 8.62
CA LEU A 60 -16.13 -0.81 9.58
C LEU A 60 -17.19 0.19 10.06
N ALA A 61 -16.81 1.44 10.29
CA ALA A 61 -17.78 2.48 10.66
C ALA A 61 -18.85 2.67 9.57
N ASP A 62 -18.45 2.77 8.29
CA ASP A 62 -19.37 2.87 7.16
C ASP A 62 -20.26 1.64 7.02
N GLN A 63 -19.67 0.44 7.11
CA GLN A 63 -20.40 -0.82 7.06
C GLN A 63 -21.46 -0.89 8.16
N TRP A 64 -21.09 -0.63 9.41
CA TRP A 64 -22.01 -0.68 10.55
C TRP A 64 -23.11 0.37 10.47
N ALA A 65 -22.82 1.55 9.92
CA ALA A 65 -23.85 2.56 9.66
C ALA A 65 -24.86 2.08 8.61
N ALA A 66 -24.39 1.46 7.52
CA ALA A 66 -25.25 0.87 6.49
C ALA A 66 -26.07 -0.33 6.99
N GLU A 67 -25.55 -1.11 7.94
CA GLU A 67 -26.24 -2.21 8.62
C GLU A 67 -27.21 -1.74 9.72
N GLY A 68 -27.23 -0.44 10.03
CA GLY A 68 -28.11 0.15 11.03
C GLY A 68 -27.68 -0.08 12.48
N LEU A 69 -26.41 -0.38 12.73
CA LEU A 69 -25.88 -0.55 14.09
C LEU A 69 -25.96 0.77 14.86
N GLN A 70 -26.57 0.74 16.04
CA GLN A 70 -26.78 1.93 16.87
C GLN A 70 -25.61 2.20 17.82
N ASN A 71 -25.34 3.48 18.07
CA ASN A 71 -24.46 3.94 19.14
C ASN A 71 -25.11 3.81 20.53
N ILE A 72 -24.41 4.22 21.60
CA ILE A 72 -24.92 4.09 22.98
C ILE A 72 -26.16 4.94 23.31
N TRP A 73 -26.57 5.83 22.40
CA TRP A 73 -27.78 6.66 22.52
C TRP A 73 -28.93 6.20 21.61
N GLY A 74 -28.77 5.09 20.89
CA GLY A 74 -29.82 4.54 20.02
C GLY A 74 -29.91 5.17 18.62
N ASN A 75 -28.95 6.02 18.24
CA ASN A 75 -28.86 6.62 16.91
C ASN A 75 -27.82 5.90 16.05
N ILE A 76 -27.95 5.97 14.73
CA ILE A 76 -26.93 5.47 13.79
C ILE A 76 -25.92 6.61 13.54
N PRO A 77 -24.62 6.42 13.85
CA PRO A 77 -23.57 7.37 13.50
C PRO A 77 -23.55 7.74 12.01
N LEU A 78 -23.30 9.01 11.71
CA LEU A 78 -23.12 9.48 10.34
C LEU A 78 -21.65 9.35 9.92
N VAL A 79 -21.39 8.59 8.86
CA VAL A 79 -20.05 8.44 8.29
C VAL A 79 -19.93 9.28 7.02
N GLN A 80 -18.92 10.14 6.95
CA GLN A 80 -18.71 11.05 5.83
C GLN A 80 -17.28 10.96 5.31
N GLU A 81 -17.12 10.44 4.09
CA GLU A 81 -15.87 10.50 3.34
C GLU A 81 -15.63 11.92 2.80
N MET A 82 -14.41 12.44 3.00
CA MET A 82 -13.95 13.72 2.47
C MET A 82 -12.99 13.55 1.29
N GLN A 83 -12.56 14.63 0.65
CA GLN A 83 -11.60 14.59 -0.46
C GLN A 83 -10.15 14.34 -0.03
N SER A 84 -9.83 14.56 1.24
CA SER A 84 -8.52 14.37 1.87
C SER A 84 -8.65 14.39 3.38
N GLU A 85 -7.61 13.99 4.11
CA GLU A 85 -7.55 14.11 5.57
C GLU A 85 -7.59 15.57 6.05
N GLY A 86 -7.10 16.51 5.25
CA GLY A 86 -7.27 17.95 5.50
C GLY A 86 -8.75 18.35 5.51
N GLY A 87 -9.52 17.83 4.55
CA GLY A 87 -10.99 17.99 4.52
C GLY A 87 -11.70 17.26 5.66
N ALA A 88 -11.25 16.04 6.00
CA ALA A 88 -11.79 15.27 7.12
C ALA A 88 -11.61 16.01 8.44
N SER A 89 -10.40 16.50 8.75
CA SER A 89 -10.14 17.25 9.98
C SER A 89 -10.90 18.58 10.06
N GLY A 90 -11.11 19.27 8.94
CA GLY A 90 -11.96 20.46 8.89
C GLY A 90 -13.43 20.14 9.15
N THR A 91 -13.91 19.00 8.65
CA THR A 91 -15.26 18.49 8.91
C THR A 91 -15.42 18.09 10.37
N VAL A 92 -14.42 17.42 10.97
CA VAL A 92 -14.38 17.15 12.42
C VAL A 92 -14.48 18.47 13.19
N HIS A 93 -13.65 19.46 12.85
CA HIS A 93 -13.67 20.75 13.53
C HIS A 93 -15.06 21.42 13.46
N GLY A 94 -15.68 21.47 12.28
CA GLY A 94 -17.02 22.06 12.10
C GLY A 94 -18.13 21.32 12.85
N ALA A 95 -18.13 19.98 12.83
CA ALA A 95 -19.11 19.16 13.53
C ALA A 95 -19.01 19.33 15.06
N LEU A 96 -17.79 19.35 15.59
CA LEU A 96 -17.54 19.60 17.01
C LEU A 96 -17.96 21.01 17.44
N GLN A 97 -17.67 22.03 16.63
CA GLN A 97 -18.14 23.40 16.91
C GLN A 97 -19.67 23.51 16.87
N SER A 98 -20.35 22.59 16.19
CA SER A 98 -21.81 22.48 16.13
C SER A 98 -22.39 21.52 17.17
N GLY A 99 -21.56 20.96 18.06
CA GLY A 99 -21.98 20.20 19.23
C GLY A 99 -22.15 18.70 19.05
N ALA A 100 -21.79 18.15 17.89
CA ALA A 100 -21.85 16.71 17.64
C ALA A 100 -20.56 16.02 18.11
N MET A 101 -20.69 14.93 18.88
CA MET A 101 -19.54 14.09 19.21
C MET A 101 -18.97 13.48 17.93
N THR A 102 -17.71 13.80 17.63
CA THR A 102 -17.09 13.48 16.34
C THR A 102 -15.71 12.88 16.50
N THR A 103 -15.42 11.84 15.72
CA THR A 103 -14.11 11.17 15.65
C THR A 103 -13.60 11.06 14.19
N THR A 104 -12.34 10.66 14.03
CA THR A 104 -11.69 10.34 12.75
C THR A 104 -10.65 9.25 12.94
N PHE A 105 -10.32 8.57 11.84
CA PHE A 105 -9.28 7.55 11.73
C PHE A 105 -8.22 8.02 10.73
N THR A 106 -6.93 7.97 11.07
CA THR A 106 -5.86 8.41 10.16
C THR A 106 -4.49 7.78 10.50
N SER A 107 -3.47 8.05 9.69
CA SER A 107 -2.08 7.59 9.82
C SER A 107 -1.13 8.48 9.00
N SER A 108 0.16 8.54 9.33
CA SER A 108 1.23 9.03 8.44
C SER A 108 0.94 10.39 7.77
N GLN A 109 1.04 10.46 6.44
CA GLN A 109 0.78 11.66 5.63
C GLN A 109 -0.60 12.25 5.90
N GLY A 110 -1.60 11.39 6.11
CA GLY A 110 -2.94 11.81 6.45
C GLY A 110 -2.99 12.65 7.73
N LEU A 111 -2.26 12.23 8.77
CA LEU A 111 -2.13 12.99 10.00
C LEU A 111 -1.42 14.34 9.77
N MET A 112 -0.45 14.42 8.86
CA MET A 112 0.23 15.67 8.51
C MET A 112 -0.74 16.70 7.92
N LEU A 113 -1.67 16.25 7.07
CA LEU A 113 -2.71 17.11 6.49
C LEU A 113 -3.73 17.60 7.53
N MET A 114 -3.81 16.97 8.71
CA MET A 114 -4.69 17.38 9.81
C MET A 114 -4.09 18.43 10.75
N LEU A 115 -2.76 18.67 10.69
CA LEU A 115 -2.03 19.57 11.59
C LEU A 115 -2.70 20.96 11.79
N PRO A 116 -3.13 21.68 10.73
CA PRO A 116 -3.75 22.99 10.91
C PRO A 116 -5.02 22.95 11.76
N ASN A 117 -5.89 21.95 11.53
CA ASN A 117 -7.14 21.81 12.29
C ASN A 117 -6.90 21.28 13.70
N MET A 118 -5.88 20.43 13.93
CA MET A 118 -5.52 19.99 15.28
C MET A 118 -5.16 21.19 16.18
N MET A 119 -4.39 22.16 15.68
CA MET A 119 -4.08 23.40 16.42
C MET A 119 -5.35 24.17 16.82
N LYS A 120 -6.35 24.22 15.92
CA LYS A 120 -7.63 24.90 16.15
C LYS A 120 -8.51 24.16 17.17
N ILE A 121 -8.68 22.85 17.01
CA ILE A 121 -9.50 22.01 17.90
C ILE A 121 -8.95 22.06 19.33
N ALA A 122 -7.63 21.96 19.50
CA ALA A 122 -6.97 22.06 20.80
C ALA A 122 -7.06 23.47 21.39
N GLY A 123 -6.81 24.50 20.58
CA GLY A 123 -6.91 25.91 21.00
C GLY A 123 -8.33 26.31 21.45
N GLU A 124 -9.36 25.65 20.92
CA GLU A 124 -10.76 25.90 21.25
C GLU A 124 -11.28 25.00 22.39
N LEU A 125 -10.43 24.16 22.99
CA LEU A 125 -10.77 23.26 24.11
C LEU A 125 -12.02 22.43 23.82
N THR A 126 -11.95 21.68 22.71
CA THR A 126 -13.07 20.89 22.20
C THR A 126 -12.75 19.40 22.29
N SER A 127 -13.64 18.66 22.95
CA SER A 127 -13.50 17.22 23.21
C SER A 127 -13.66 16.40 21.93
N THR A 128 -12.68 15.56 21.60
CA THR A 128 -12.69 14.60 20.49
C THR A 128 -11.51 13.64 20.65
N VAL A 129 -11.59 12.47 20.00
CA VAL A 129 -10.48 11.52 19.91
C VAL A 129 -10.17 11.21 18.45
N PHE A 130 -8.91 11.41 18.07
CA PHE A 130 -8.37 10.96 16.79
C PHE A 130 -7.69 9.60 17.01
N HIS A 131 -8.11 8.59 16.26
CA HIS A 131 -7.55 7.25 16.35
C HIS A 131 -6.52 7.02 15.25
N VAL A 132 -5.27 6.77 15.66
CA VAL A 132 -4.13 6.72 14.75
C VAL A 132 -3.44 5.36 14.81
N ALA A 133 -3.48 4.63 13.70
CA ALA A 133 -2.59 3.50 13.50
C ALA A 133 -1.24 4.05 13.05
N ALA A 134 -0.33 4.30 14.00
CA ALA A 134 0.91 5.07 13.82
C ALA A 134 1.79 4.45 12.73
N ARG A 135 2.24 5.27 11.77
CA ARG A 135 2.88 4.84 10.53
C ARG A 135 4.02 5.78 10.14
N SER A 136 5.08 5.22 9.55
CA SER A 136 6.21 5.95 8.98
C SER A 136 5.77 7.09 8.05
N LEU A 137 6.40 8.26 8.21
CA LEU A 137 6.33 9.34 7.24
C LEU A 137 7.22 9.04 6.01
N ALA A 138 6.74 9.40 4.83
CA ALA A 138 7.51 9.37 3.60
C ALA A 138 8.66 10.39 3.70
N THR A 139 9.90 9.92 3.49
CA THR A 139 11.12 10.74 3.54
C THR A 139 11.92 10.57 2.25
N SER A 140 12.99 9.77 2.24
CA SER A 140 13.65 9.33 1.00
C SER A 140 12.88 8.22 0.28
N ALA A 141 11.94 7.58 0.98
CA ALA A 141 11.02 6.59 0.43
C ALA A 141 9.69 6.62 1.19
N LEU A 142 8.64 6.12 0.55
CA LEU A 142 7.36 5.81 1.18
C LEU A 142 7.48 4.51 1.99
N SER A 143 6.88 4.47 3.18
CA SER A 143 6.56 3.22 3.86
C SER A 143 5.11 3.21 4.33
N ILE A 144 4.45 2.06 4.20
CA ILE A 144 3.11 1.84 4.77
C ILE A 144 3.16 1.33 6.21
N PHE A 145 4.33 0.94 6.69
CA PHE A 145 4.50 0.21 7.93
C PHE A 145 4.60 1.11 9.16
N GLY A 146 4.41 0.52 10.34
CA GLY A 146 4.26 1.23 11.61
C GLY A 146 5.58 1.73 12.19
N ASP A 147 5.59 2.99 12.60
CA ASP A 147 6.48 3.59 13.60
C ASP A 147 5.80 4.87 14.13
N HIS A 148 6.45 5.65 15.00
CA HIS A 148 5.85 6.82 15.66
C HIS A 148 6.19 8.17 15.00
N SER A 149 6.82 8.18 13.83
CA SER A 149 7.26 9.44 13.19
C SER A 149 6.11 10.44 12.94
N ASP A 150 4.93 9.94 12.60
CA ASP A 150 3.72 10.75 12.43
C ASP A 150 3.21 11.34 13.76
N VAL A 151 3.05 10.51 14.78
CA VAL A 151 2.60 10.92 16.13
C VAL A 151 3.59 11.90 16.76
N MET A 152 4.90 11.67 16.59
CA MET A 152 5.92 12.55 17.14
C MET A 152 5.94 13.92 16.47
N THR A 153 5.54 14.01 15.19
CA THR A 153 5.46 15.28 14.46
C THR A 153 4.32 16.17 14.98
N VAL A 154 3.22 15.59 15.48
CA VAL A 154 2.06 16.35 15.99
C VAL A 154 2.11 16.66 17.49
N ARG A 155 3.21 16.33 18.20
CA ARG A 155 3.32 16.47 19.66
C ARG A 155 3.19 17.90 20.20
N THR A 156 3.31 18.91 19.34
CA THR A 156 3.23 20.33 19.68
C THR A 156 1.84 20.94 19.48
N THR A 157 0.89 20.18 18.90
CA THR A 157 -0.45 20.68 18.55
C THR A 157 -1.32 21.05 19.75
N GLY A 158 -0.99 20.53 20.94
CA GLY A 158 -1.84 20.61 22.12
C GLY A 158 -2.87 19.47 22.21
N PHE A 159 -2.80 18.44 21.37
CA PHE A 159 -3.53 17.19 21.66
C PHE A 159 -2.88 16.45 22.83
N ALA A 160 -3.69 15.82 23.66
CA ALA A 160 -3.20 14.79 24.57
C ALA A 160 -2.83 13.55 23.74
N LEU A 161 -1.66 12.95 23.97
CA LEU A 161 -1.18 11.79 23.21
C LEU A 161 -1.16 10.57 24.13
N ILE A 162 -1.94 9.54 23.80
CA ILE A 162 -2.07 8.32 24.59
C ILE A 162 -1.81 7.06 23.74
N SER A 163 -0.90 6.21 24.21
CA SER A 163 -0.38 5.03 23.51
C SER A 163 -0.96 3.72 24.04
N SER A 164 -1.21 2.78 23.14
CA SER A 164 -1.58 1.38 23.44
C SER A 164 -0.54 0.40 22.90
N ALA A 165 -0.16 -0.61 23.69
CA ALA A 165 0.89 -1.56 23.31
C ALA A 165 0.40 -2.84 22.61
N ASN A 166 -0.89 -3.17 22.71
CA ASN A 166 -1.45 -4.39 22.14
C ASN A 166 -2.94 -4.21 21.81
N VAL A 167 -3.57 -5.24 21.23
CA VAL A 167 -4.98 -5.20 20.78
C VAL A 167 -5.96 -4.92 21.94
N GLN A 168 -5.77 -5.55 23.11
CA GLN A 168 -6.61 -5.31 24.29
C GLN A 168 -6.45 -3.87 24.80
N GLU A 169 -5.21 -3.38 24.89
CA GLU A 169 -4.95 -2.00 25.31
C GLU A 169 -5.53 -0.99 24.32
N ALA A 170 -5.47 -1.26 23.01
CA ALA A 170 -6.07 -0.40 22.00
C ALA A 170 -7.60 -0.30 22.17
N HIS A 171 -8.26 -1.44 22.42
CA HIS A 171 -9.68 -1.49 22.74
C HIS A 171 -10.03 -0.66 23.99
N ASP A 172 -9.28 -0.88 25.08
CA ASP A 172 -9.58 -0.28 26.37
C ASP A 172 -9.26 1.22 26.41
N THR A 173 -8.13 1.61 25.83
CA THR A 173 -7.67 3.00 25.77
C THR A 173 -8.57 3.85 24.88
N ALA A 174 -9.19 3.28 23.83
CA ALA A 174 -10.18 4.00 23.05
C ALA A 174 -11.31 4.54 23.94
N LEU A 175 -11.85 3.70 24.85
CA LEU A 175 -12.93 4.15 25.75
C LEU A 175 -12.42 5.12 26.83
N ILE A 176 -11.23 4.87 27.37
CA ILE A 176 -10.61 5.73 28.38
C ILE A 176 -10.38 7.14 27.80
N ALA A 177 -9.85 7.24 26.58
CA ALA A 177 -9.60 8.52 25.91
C ALA A 177 -10.90 9.30 25.64
N GLU A 178 -11.95 8.61 25.19
CA GLU A 178 -13.27 9.20 24.92
C GLU A 178 -13.94 9.74 26.19
N ALA A 179 -13.83 9.02 27.31
CA ALA A 179 -14.31 9.51 28.58
C ALA A 179 -13.46 10.68 29.13
N ALA A 180 -12.13 10.59 29.00
CA ALA A 180 -11.20 11.60 29.52
C ALA A 180 -11.29 12.92 28.74
N THR A 181 -11.46 12.88 27.40
CA THR A 181 -11.56 14.10 26.59
C THR A 181 -12.78 14.94 26.92
N LEU A 182 -13.90 14.30 27.28
CA LEU A 182 -15.13 14.98 27.72
C LEU A 182 -14.93 15.76 29.02
N GLU A 183 -14.22 15.17 29.99
CA GLU A 183 -13.95 15.78 31.30
C GLU A 183 -12.86 16.85 31.19
N ALA A 184 -11.80 16.58 30.45
CA ALA A 184 -10.66 17.50 30.28
C ALA A 184 -10.94 18.66 29.34
N ARG A 185 -11.87 18.50 28.39
CA ARG A 185 -12.05 19.37 27.21
C ARG A 185 -10.83 19.49 26.29
N VAL A 186 -9.79 18.70 26.53
CA VAL A 186 -8.61 18.62 25.69
C VAL A 186 -8.83 17.49 24.70
N PRO A 187 -8.59 17.69 23.39
CA PRO A 187 -8.70 16.62 22.40
C PRO A 187 -7.58 15.59 22.58
N PHE A 188 -7.88 14.33 22.29
CA PHE A 188 -6.92 13.22 22.41
C PHE A 188 -6.56 12.67 21.04
N LEU A 189 -5.31 12.24 20.91
CA LEU A 189 -4.85 11.33 19.87
C LEU A 189 -4.53 10.01 20.57
N HIS A 190 -5.37 9.02 20.33
CA HIS A 190 -5.13 7.65 20.75
C HIS A 190 -4.41 6.92 19.61
N PHE A 191 -3.20 6.43 19.88
CA PHE A 191 -2.41 5.72 18.87
C PHE A 191 -1.91 4.36 19.33
N PHE A 192 -1.69 3.52 18.33
CA PHE A 192 -1.18 2.16 18.44
C PHE A 192 -0.41 1.82 17.16
N ASP A 193 0.54 0.89 17.24
CA ASP A 193 1.51 0.68 16.17
C ASP A 193 0.83 0.12 14.90
N GLY A 194 1.02 0.81 13.77
CA GLY A 194 0.56 0.40 12.46
C GLY A 194 1.12 -0.96 12.07
N PHE A 195 0.28 -1.79 11.44
CA PHE A 195 0.47 -3.24 11.25
C PHE A 195 0.64 -4.04 12.56
N ARG A 196 1.71 -3.78 13.33
CA ARG A 196 2.13 -4.57 14.50
C ARG A 196 1.05 -4.74 15.56
N THR A 197 0.20 -3.73 15.76
CA THR A 197 -1.00 -3.81 16.61
C THR A 197 -2.28 -3.72 15.79
N SER A 198 -2.36 -2.79 14.84
CA SER A 198 -3.57 -2.55 14.04
C SER A 198 -4.08 -3.76 13.24
N HIS A 199 -3.17 -4.65 12.81
CA HIS A 199 -3.45 -5.83 11.97
C HIS A 199 -3.10 -7.16 12.65
N GLU A 200 -2.59 -7.14 13.88
CA GLU A 200 -2.42 -8.35 14.67
C GLU A 200 -3.80 -8.83 15.12
N LEU A 201 -4.18 -10.05 14.74
CA LEU A 201 -5.30 -10.73 15.35
C LEU A 201 -4.86 -11.23 16.72
N ASN A 202 -5.59 -10.86 17.77
CA ASN A 202 -5.35 -11.37 19.11
C ASN A 202 -6.66 -11.64 19.84
N THR A 203 -6.60 -12.52 20.82
CA THR A 203 -7.73 -12.84 21.69
C THR A 203 -7.82 -11.78 22.79
N LEU A 204 -9.00 -11.16 22.93
CA LEU A 204 -9.24 -10.12 23.93
C LEU A 204 -10.61 -10.27 24.60
N ASP A 205 -10.75 -9.58 25.73
CA ASP A 205 -11.99 -9.44 26.49
C ASP A 205 -12.72 -8.16 26.05
N LEU A 206 -13.87 -8.32 25.38
CA LEU A 206 -14.70 -7.19 24.98
C LEU A 206 -15.26 -6.45 26.20
N ILE A 207 -15.33 -5.13 26.09
CA ILE A 207 -16.02 -4.28 27.07
C ILE A 207 -17.53 -4.47 26.85
N PRO A 208 -18.30 -4.86 27.88
CA PRO A 208 -19.75 -4.95 27.77
C PRO A 208 -20.38 -3.58 27.45
N ASP A 209 -21.44 -3.56 26.64
CA ASP A 209 -22.18 -2.34 26.28
C ASP A 209 -22.60 -1.51 27.51
N ALA A 210 -23.02 -2.18 28.59
CA ALA A 210 -23.39 -1.53 29.84
C ALA A 210 -22.21 -0.76 30.47
N SER A 211 -20.99 -1.31 30.38
CA SER A 211 -19.76 -0.66 30.84
C SER A 211 -19.38 0.52 29.94
N ILE A 212 -19.51 0.39 28.61
CA ILE A 212 -19.32 1.53 27.68
C ILE A 212 -20.28 2.67 28.03
N ARG A 213 -21.58 2.34 28.19
CA ARG A 213 -22.62 3.31 28.52
C ARG A 213 -22.36 4.01 29.86
N THR A 214 -21.90 3.28 30.87
CA THR A 214 -21.60 3.81 32.21
C THR A 214 -20.36 4.71 32.22
N MET A 215 -19.39 4.41 31.36
CA MET A 215 -18.12 5.15 31.29
C MET A 215 -18.28 6.55 30.66
N ILE A 216 -19.26 6.73 29.76
CA ILE A 216 -19.53 8.01 29.08
C ILE A 216 -20.58 8.82 29.87
N SER A 217 -20.18 9.99 30.38
CA SER A 217 -21.06 10.88 31.14
C SER A 217 -21.98 11.70 30.24
N ASP A 218 -23.29 11.48 30.36
CA ASP A 218 -24.29 12.28 29.64
C ASP A 218 -24.26 13.77 30.00
N ASP A 219 -23.89 14.11 31.23
CA ASP A 219 -23.76 15.51 31.65
C ASP A 219 -22.63 16.21 30.92
N LEU A 220 -21.49 15.53 30.71
CA LEU A 220 -20.38 16.08 29.95
C LEU A 220 -20.70 16.18 28.46
N VAL A 221 -21.46 15.23 27.90
CA VAL A 221 -21.97 15.30 26.52
C VAL A 221 -22.94 16.47 26.36
N ARG A 222 -23.89 16.64 27.29
CA ARG A 222 -24.76 17.83 27.31
C ARG A 222 -23.97 19.13 27.44
N ALA A 223 -22.93 19.15 28.28
CA ALA A 223 -22.05 20.30 28.42
C ALA A 223 -21.28 20.61 27.13
N HIS A 224 -20.83 19.58 26.38
CA HIS A 224 -20.23 19.75 25.05
C HIS A 224 -21.21 20.43 24.10
N ARG A 225 -22.44 19.92 24.00
CA ARG A 225 -23.52 20.49 23.17
C ARG A 225 -23.88 21.92 23.57
N ALA A 226 -23.91 22.22 24.87
CA ALA A 226 -24.22 23.57 25.38
C ALA A 226 -23.19 24.63 24.96
N ARG A 227 -22.01 24.22 24.49
CA ARG A 227 -20.96 25.11 23.96
C ARG A 227 -20.96 25.18 22.42
N ALA A 228 -21.95 24.61 21.75
CA ALA A 228 -22.04 24.62 20.30
C ALA A 228 -22.42 25.99 19.73
N LEU A 229 -21.95 26.30 18.52
CA LEU A 229 -22.47 27.40 17.73
C LEU A 229 -23.94 27.11 17.40
N ASN A 230 -24.83 27.99 17.86
CA ASN A 230 -26.26 27.87 17.66
C ASN A 230 -26.85 29.27 17.44
N PRO A 231 -27.61 29.52 16.35
CA PRO A 231 -28.20 30.84 16.09
C PRO A 231 -29.18 31.30 17.18
N GLU A 232 -29.76 30.38 17.94
CA GLU A 232 -30.63 30.68 19.10
C GLU A 232 -29.82 31.16 20.33
N ASN A 233 -28.52 30.85 20.39
CA ASN A 233 -27.60 31.26 21.47
C ASN A 233 -26.23 31.69 20.89
N PRO A 234 -26.17 32.77 20.08
CA PRO A 234 -25.01 33.05 19.25
C PRO A 234 -23.82 33.61 20.04
N PHE A 235 -22.62 33.22 19.63
CA PHE A 235 -21.34 33.79 20.07
C PHE A 235 -20.31 33.65 18.94
N ILE A 236 -19.12 34.24 19.11
CA ILE A 236 -18.05 34.25 18.10
C ILE A 236 -16.86 33.40 18.59
N ARG A 237 -16.22 32.65 17.68
CA ARG A 237 -14.96 31.91 17.89
C ARG A 237 -14.02 32.11 16.70
N GLY A 238 -12.74 31.81 16.89
CA GLY A 238 -11.74 31.94 15.82
C GLY A 238 -11.42 33.39 15.43
N THR A 239 -11.50 34.33 16.37
CA THR A 239 -11.18 35.75 16.14
C THR A 239 -9.73 35.95 15.70
N ALA A 240 -9.48 37.01 14.92
CA ALA A 240 -8.13 37.54 14.75
C ALA A 240 -7.74 38.38 15.98
N GLN A 241 -6.56 38.13 16.55
CA GLN A 241 -6.08 38.79 17.76
C GLN A 241 -4.73 39.45 17.50
N ASN A 242 -4.54 40.64 18.10
CA ASN A 242 -3.28 41.37 18.06
C ASN A 242 -2.32 40.86 19.16
N PRO A 243 -1.05 41.28 19.15
CA PRO A 243 -0.08 40.90 20.19
C PRO A 243 -0.46 41.31 21.61
N ASP A 244 -1.35 42.29 21.77
CA ASP A 244 -1.85 42.79 23.06
C ASP A 244 -2.70 41.78 23.84
N THR A 245 -3.25 40.76 23.18
CA THR A 245 -4.22 39.81 23.75
C THR A 245 -3.93 38.36 23.42
N PHE A 246 -3.24 38.09 22.30
CA PHE A 246 -2.98 36.72 21.84
C PHE A 246 -2.21 35.87 22.85
N PHE A 247 -1.16 36.42 23.48
CA PHE A 247 -0.35 35.64 24.42
C PHE A 247 -1.16 35.27 25.66
N GLN A 248 -1.91 36.22 26.23
CA GLN A 248 -2.80 35.97 27.37
C GLN A 248 -3.88 34.93 27.03
N ALA A 249 -4.48 35.04 25.84
CA ALA A 249 -5.46 34.06 25.37
C ALA A 249 -4.85 32.67 25.20
N ARG A 250 -3.60 32.59 24.73
CA ARG A 250 -2.91 31.30 24.56
C ARG A 250 -2.56 30.65 25.89
N GLU A 251 -2.20 31.41 26.92
CA GLU A 251 -1.94 30.88 28.28
C GLU A 251 -3.22 30.55 29.06
N ALA A 252 -4.38 31.11 28.67
CA ALA A 252 -5.65 30.86 29.37
C ALA A 252 -6.09 29.38 29.36
N VAL A 253 -5.56 28.56 28.45
CA VAL A 253 -5.87 27.12 28.38
C VAL A 253 -5.03 26.28 29.33
N SER A 254 -3.91 26.79 29.85
CA SER A 254 -2.94 26.05 30.69
C SER A 254 -3.57 25.30 31.89
N PRO A 255 -4.58 25.84 32.60
CA PRO A 255 -5.26 25.11 33.67
C PRO A 255 -6.02 23.86 33.24
N PHE A 256 -6.44 23.75 31.98
CA PHE A 256 -7.08 22.53 31.44
C PHE A 256 -6.03 21.43 31.27
N TYR A 257 -4.89 21.76 30.65
CA TYR A 257 -3.78 20.83 30.43
C TYR A 257 -3.18 20.31 31.73
N ALA A 258 -3.03 21.18 32.73
CA ALA A 258 -2.51 20.79 34.05
C ALA A 258 -3.36 19.70 34.75
N LYS A 259 -4.66 19.63 34.44
CA LYS A 259 -5.60 18.65 35.01
C LYS A 259 -5.64 17.33 34.24
N VAL A 260 -5.21 17.31 32.97
CA VAL A 260 -5.30 16.12 32.10
C VAL A 260 -4.71 14.87 32.76
N PRO A 261 -3.50 14.88 33.35
CA PRO A 261 -2.95 13.66 33.97
C PRO A 261 -3.86 13.07 35.06
N GLY A 262 -4.39 13.91 35.95
CA GLY A 262 -5.29 13.45 37.02
C GLY A 262 -6.64 12.97 36.50
N ILE A 263 -7.17 13.60 35.45
CA ILE A 263 -8.41 13.17 34.78
C ILE A 263 -8.23 11.81 34.12
N VAL A 264 -7.11 11.59 33.42
CA VAL A 264 -6.81 10.30 32.78
C VAL A 264 -6.59 9.21 33.82
N ASP A 265 -5.88 9.49 34.91
CA ASP A 265 -5.69 8.54 36.02
C ASP A 265 -7.03 8.15 36.67
N ALA A 266 -7.90 9.13 36.91
CA ALA A 266 -9.26 8.88 37.40
C ALA A 266 -10.11 8.08 36.40
N ALA A 267 -10.00 8.35 35.10
CA ALA A 267 -10.66 7.57 34.06
C ALA A 267 -10.15 6.12 34.04
N MET A 268 -8.83 5.89 34.13
CA MET A 268 -8.25 4.55 34.23
C MET A 268 -8.73 3.81 35.48
N ALA A 269 -8.87 4.49 36.62
CA ALA A 269 -9.42 3.91 37.84
C ALA A 269 -10.91 3.54 37.71
N ARG A 270 -11.73 4.41 37.09
CA ARG A 270 -13.14 4.10 36.78
C ARG A 270 -13.25 2.90 35.84
N PHE A 271 -12.42 2.85 34.81
CA PHE A 271 -12.35 1.73 33.89
C PHE A 271 -12.03 0.43 34.62
N ALA A 272 -11.02 0.44 35.49
CA ALA A 272 -10.64 -0.72 36.29
C ALA A 272 -11.77 -1.20 37.21
N ALA A 273 -12.54 -0.28 37.80
CA ALA A 273 -13.70 -0.65 38.62
C ALA A 273 -14.82 -1.35 37.80
N LEU A 274 -14.95 -1.02 36.51
CA LEU A 274 -15.95 -1.61 35.62
C LEU A 274 -15.50 -2.92 34.97
N THR A 275 -14.20 -3.07 34.68
CA THR A 275 -13.68 -4.17 33.85
C THR A 275 -12.70 -5.08 34.56
N GLY A 276 -12.18 -4.67 35.72
CA GLY A 276 -11.10 -5.35 36.45
C GLY A 276 -9.70 -5.10 35.91
N ARG A 277 -9.54 -4.35 34.80
CA ARG A 277 -8.24 -4.09 34.16
C ARG A 277 -7.73 -2.71 34.53
N LEU A 278 -6.61 -2.67 35.26
CA LEU A 278 -5.99 -1.44 35.75
C LEU A 278 -4.91 -0.94 34.80
N TYR A 279 -4.91 0.37 34.56
CA TYR A 279 -3.89 1.08 33.81
C TYR A 279 -3.34 2.26 34.64
N LYS A 280 -2.13 2.68 34.31
CA LYS A 280 -1.48 3.89 34.85
C LYS A 280 -0.87 4.71 33.72
N LEU A 281 -0.70 6.01 33.94
CA LEU A 281 -0.07 6.92 32.97
C LEU A 281 1.34 6.46 32.57
N PHE A 282 2.10 6.02 33.57
CA PHE A 282 3.39 5.36 33.47
C PHE A 282 3.32 4.08 34.29
N GLU A 283 3.56 2.93 33.67
CA GLU A 283 3.48 1.64 34.36
C GLU A 283 4.83 0.96 34.39
N TYR A 284 5.27 0.66 35.61
CA TYR A 284 6.51 -0.06 35.87
C TYR A 284 6.24 -1.55 36.06
N GLU A 285 7.06 -2.38 35.42
CA GLU A 285 7.13 -3.82 35.64
C GLU A 285 8.59 -4.26 35.74
N GLY A 286 8.94 -5.06 36.74
CA GLY A 286 10.31 -5.50 36.97
C GLY A 286 10.64 -5.76 38.44
N ALA A 287 11.93 -5.89 38.73
CA ALA A 287 12.43 -6.06 40.09
C ALA A 287 12.18 -4.79 40.94
N PRO A 288 11.59 -4.87 42.14
CA PRO A 288 11.39 -3.68 42.99
C PRO A 288 12.67 -2.90 43.31
N ASP A 289 13.83 -3.57 43.27
CA ASP A 289 15.18 -3.03 43.45
C ASP A 289 15.97 -2.96 42.13
N ALA A 290 15.30 -2.82 40.98
CA ALA A 290 15.95 -2.73 39.68
C ALA A 290 17.01 -1.61 39.61
N GLU A 291 18.13 -1.91 38.97
CA GLU A 291 19.24 -0.96 38.76
C GLU A 291 19.24 -0.41 37.33
N ARG A 292 18.70 -1.18 36.38
CA ARG A 292 18.65 -0.89 34.94
C ARG A 292 17.21 -0.95 34.45
N VAL A 293 16.73 0.10 33.77
CA VAL A 293 15.34 0.18 33.30
C VAL A 293 15.27 0.57 31.83
N LEU A 294 14.38 -0.08 31.07
CA LEU A 294 13.98 0.40 29.74
C LEU A 294 12.77 1.33 29.85
N VAL A 295 12.73 2.43 29.09
CA VAL A 295 11.55 3.32 28.98
C VAL A 295 11.13 3.39 27.53
N LEU A 296 9.87 3.03 27.23
CA LEU A 296 9.37 3.02 25.85
C LEU A 296 7.83 3.02 25.76
N MET A 297 7.33 3.19 24.54
CA MET A 297 5.93 3.34 24.15
C MET A 297 5.54 2.31 23.09
N GLY A 298 4.24 2.08 22.90
CA GLY A 298 3.73 1.19 21.85
C GLY A 298 4.06 -0.29 22.08
N SER A 299 3.96 -1.08 21.01
CA SER A 299 4.04 -2.55 21.07
C SER A 299 5.40 -3.09 21.48
N GLY A 300 6.48 -2.34 21.25
CA GLY A 300 7.81 -2.71 21.77
C GLY A 300 7.84 -2.76 23.30
N ALA A 301 6.96 -2.02 23.99
CA ALA A 301 6.86 -2.06 25.45
C ALA A 301 6.34 -3.41 25.93
N GLU A 302 5.41 -4.05 25.21
CA GLU A 302 4.94 -5.41 25.53
C GLU A 302 6.08 -6.43 25.39
N THR A 303 6.84 -6.38 24.30
CA THR A 303 8.04 -7.24 24.11
C THR A 303 9.06 -7.04 25.24
N ALA A 304 9.32 -5.78 25.61
CA ALA A 304 10.25 -5.47 26.69
C ALA A 304 9.76 -5.97 28.05
N ARG A 305 8.45 -5.88 28.35
CA ARG A 305 7.82 -6.40 29.57
C ARG A 305 7.98 -7.91 29.69
N GLU A 306 7.61 -8.67 28.66
CA GLU A 306 7.77 -10.13 28.69
C GLU A 306 9.25 -10.55 28.77
N THR A 307 10.15 -9.77 28.15
CA THR A 307 11.60 -9.98 28.28
C THR A 307 12.10 -9.73 29.70
N VAL A 308 11.75 -8.57 30.29
CA VAL A 308 12.11 -8.21 31.66
C VAL A 308 11.60 -9.25 32.64
N LYS A 309 10.35 -9.70 32.51
CA LYS A 309 9.77 -10.76 33.33
C LYS A 309 10.61 -12.05 33.27
N ALA A 310 11.04 -12.45 32.07
CA ALA A 310 11.89 -13.63 31.90
C ALA A 310 13.30 -13.45 32.51
N LEU A 311 13.88 -12.25 32.47
CA LEU A 311 15.20 -11.97 33.05
C LEU A 311 15.16 -11.81 34.58
N VAL A 312 14.10 -11.19 35.12
CA VAL A 312 13.86 -11.11 36.57
C VAL A 312 13.68 -12.50 37.16
N ALA A 313 12.98 -13.40 36.46
CA ALA A 313 12.88 -14.81 36.86
C ALA A 313 14.25 -15.53 36.90
N ARG A 314 15.26 -15.01 36.20
CA ARG A 314 16.66 -15.49 36.24
C ARG A 314 17.52 -14.73 37.28
N GLY A 315 16.92 -13.84 38.07
CA GLY A 315 17.59 -13.08 39.13
C GLY A 315 18.18 -11.74 38.70
N GLU A 316 17.90 -11.26 37.48
CA GLU A 316 18.40 -9.96 37.04
C GLU A 316 17.61 -8.78 37.63
N LYS A 317 18.33 -7.74 38.08
CA LYS A 317 17.77 -6.49 38.60
C LYS A 317 17.40 -5.51 37.50
N VAL A 318 16.46 -5.91 36.65
CA VAL A 318 16.00 -5.13 35.49
C VAL A 318 14.53 -4.75 35.63
N GLY A 319 14.14 -3.68 34.94
CA GLY A 319 12.76 -3.26 34.82
C GLY A 319 12.43 -2.62 33.48
N VAL A 320 11.16 -2.36 33.27
CA VAL A 320 10.64 -1.59 32.14
C VAL A 320 9.57 -0.63 32.64
N LEU A 321 9.54 0.57 32.07
CA LEU A 321 8.51 1.57 32.28
C LEU A 321 7.80 1.84 30.95
N GLN A 322 6.56 1.38 30.84
CA GLN A 322 5.69 1.67 29.71
C GLN A 322 5.08 3.05 29.88
N VAL A 323 5.25 3.92 28.88
CA VAL A 323 4.64 5.25 28.84
C VAL A 323 3.31 5.13 28.08
N ARG A 324 2.19 5.42 28.74
CA ARG A 324 0.86 5.46 28.10
C ARG A 324 0.48 6.88 27.75
N LEU A 325 0.38 7.76 28.74
CA LEU A 325 0.10 9.18 28.50
C LEU A 325 1.42 9.92 28.21
N PHE A 326 1.73 10.10 26.92
CA PHE A 326 2.92 10.81 26.48
C PHE A 326 2.74 12.33 26.55
N ARG A 327 1.54 12.84 26.25
CA ARG A 327 1.21 14.25 26.39
C ARG A 327 -0.14 14.45 27.08
N PRO A 328 -0.25 15.38 28.03
CA PRO A 328 0.84 16.08 28.72
C PRO A 328 1.76 15.11 29.50
N PHE A 329 3.07 15.32 29.43
CA PHE A 329 4.04 14.46 30.12
C PHE A 329 4.08 14.83 31.61
N SER A 330 3.65 13.93 32.50
CA SER A 330 3.57 14.24 33.93
C SER A 330 4.82 13.82 34.70
N THR A 331 5.70 14.79 34.99
CA THR A 331 6.93 14.59 35.78
C THR A 331 6.67 13.85 37.09
N ALA A 332 5.64 14.25 37.85
CA ALA A 332 5.32 13.65 39.14
C ALA A 332 4.95 12.16 39.03
N HIS A 333 4.09 11.79 38.08
CA HIS A 333 3.67 10.41 37.89
C HIS A 333 4.82 9.54 37.35
N PHE A 334 5.66 10.08 36.46
CA PHE A 334 6.84 9.39 35.95
C PHE A 334 7.83 9.06 37.08
N LEU A 335 8.19 10.06 37.90
CA LEU A 335 9.14 9.88 39.00
C LEU A 335 8.60 8.93 40.07
N ALA A 336 7.29 8.97 40.34
CA ALA A 336 6.63 8.07 41.30
C ALA A 336 6.60 6.61 40.82
N ALA A 337 6.55 6.37 39.51
CA ALA A 337 6.54 5.02 38.94
C ALA A 337 7.95 4.38 38.89
N LEU A 338 9.02 5.18 38.94
CA LEU A 338 10.39 4.69 38.77
C LEU A 338 11.03 4.32 40.12
N PRO A 339 11.58 3.10 40.29
CA PRO A 339 12.22 2.72 41.54
C PRO A 339 13.40 3.64 41.93
N PRO A 340 13.61 3.92 43.24
CA PRO A 340 14.72 4.74 43.70
C PRO A 340 16.11 4.15 43.39
N SER A 341 16.21 2.82 43.29
CA SER A 341 17.44 2.08 43.01
C SER A 341 17.97 2.22 41.57
N VAL A 342 17.16 2.77 40.66
CA VAL A 342 17.53 2.88 39.24
C VAL A 342 18.72 3.82 39.06
N GLY A 343 19.84 3.26 38.61
CA GLY A 343 21.06 3.99 38.29
C GLY A 343 21.28 4.18 36.78
N ALA A 344 20.59 3.43 35.92
CA ALA A 344 20.70 3.54 34.48
C ALA A 344 19.39 3.27 33.73
N ILE A 345 19.15 4.04 32.67
CA ILE A 345 17.94 4.02 31.85
C ILE A 345 18.32 4.01 30.36
N ALA A 346 17.71 3.12 29.59
CA ALA A 346 17.68 3.20 28.13
C ALA A 346 16.29 3.60 27.67
N VAL A 347 16.19 4.69 26.92
CA VAL A 347 14.94 5.14 26.30
C VAL A 347 14.92 4.64 24.87
N LEU A 348 13.92 3.82 24.51
CA LEU A 348 13.81 3.24 23.17
C LEU A 348 12.66 3.90 22.41
N GLU A 349 12.92 4.35 21.19
CA GLU A 349 11.93 5.03 20.35
C GLU A 349 11.82 4.45 18.94
N GLN A 350 10.57 4.44 18.44
CA GLN A 350 10.24 4.09 17.07
C GLN A 350 10.16 5.36 16.21
N THR A 351 11.18 6.21 16.24
CA THR A 351 11.26 7.38 15.35
C THR A 351 12.71 7.75 15.11
N LYS A 352 12.94 8.66 14.17
CA LYS A 352 14.23 9.31 13.96
C LYS A 352 13.98 10.78 13.66
N GLU A 353 14.61 11.66 14.43
CA GLU A 353 14.67 13.11 14.14
C GLU A 353 16.11 13.44 13.68
N PRO A 354 16.40 13.48 12.37
CA PRO A 354 17.75 13.76 11.87
C PRO A 354 18.27 15.12 12.37
N GLY A 355 19.43 15.13 13.02
CA GLY A 355 20.07 16.34 13.54
C GLY A 355 19.59 16.78 14.93
N ALA A 356 18.60 16.11 15.53
CA ALA A 356 18.18 16.39 16.90
C ALA A 356 19.23 15.93 17.92
N ALA A 357 19.22 16.56 19.10
CA ALA A 357 20.08 16.15 20.23
C ALA A 357 19.70 14.78 20.82
N GLY A 358 18.52 14.27 20.47
CA GLY A 358 17.99 12.95 20.81
C GLY A 358 16.52 12.88 20.41
N GLU A 359 15.95 11.69 20.41
CA GLU A 359 14.54 11.49 20.06
C GLU A 359 13.58 12.04 21.15
N PRO A 360 12.30 12.34 20.81
CA PRO A 360 11.37 13.06 21.68
C PRO A 360 11.18 12.52 23.10
N LEU A 361 10.92 11.23 23.27
CA LEU A 361 10.74 10.60 24.59
C LEU A 361 12.05 10.62 25.38
N TYR A 362 13.20 10.40 24.74
CA TYR A 362 14.51 10.51 25.38
C TYR A 362 14.71 11.92 25.97
N LEU A 363 14.38 12.97 25.22
CA LEU A 363 14.50 14.35 25.70
C LEU A 363 13.57 14.63 26.89
N ASP A 364 12.32 14.14 26.85
CA ASP A 364 11.38 14.30 27.97
C ASP A 364 11.84 13.56 29.23
N VAL A 365 12.40 12.35 29.08
CA VAL A 365 12.94 11.57 30.19
C VAL A 365 14.15 12.25 30.81
N VAL A 366 15.08 12.75 29.99
CA VAL A 366 16.26 13.49 30.47
C VAL A 366 15.83 14.74 31.24
N ALA A 367 14.91 15.54 30.69
CA ALA A 367 14.40 16.74 31.35
C ALA A 367 13.69 16.42 32.67
N THR A 368 12.85 15.37 32.68
CA THR A 368 12.11 14.92 33.87
C THR A 368 13.05 14.46 35.00
N LEU A 369 14.07 13.67 34.67
CA LEU A 369 15.06 13.18 35.63
C LEU A 369 15.94 14.32 36.15
N ALA A 370 16.36 15.23 35.29
CA ALA A 370 17.14 16.41 35.68
C ALA A 370 16.33 17.31 36.63
N GLN A 371 15.04 17.51 36.37
CA GLN A 371 14.14 18.23 37.28
C GLN A 371 13.97 17.50 38.61
N GLY A 372 13.77 16.18 38.59
CA GLY A 372 13.65 15.36 39.78
C GLY A 372 14.91 15.40 40.67
N PHE A 373 16.09 15.35 40.05
CA PHE A 373 17.36 15.50 40.76
C PHE A 373 17.56 16.92 41.30
N GLY A 374 17.38 17.95 40.45
CA GLY A 374 17.57 19.35 40.84
C GLY A 374 16.60 19.84 41.94
N SER A 375 15.43 19.21 42.06
CA SER A 375 14.44 19.47 43.12
C SER A 375 14.61 18.58 44.36
N GLY A 376 15.55 17.64 44.37
CA GLY A 376 15.78 16.71 45.48
C GLY A 376 14.77 15.56 45.59
N GLN A 377 13.85 15.41 44.63
CA GLN A 377 12.93 14.26 44.55
C GLN A 377 13.67 12.95 44.21
N ARG A 378 14.86 13.05 43.61
CA ARG A 378 15.81 11.95 43.45
C ARG A 378 17.16 12.33 44.06
N SER A 379 17.81 11.36 44.71
CA SER A 379 19.15 11.53 45.29
C SER A 379 20.28 11.49 44.27
N SER A 380 20.04 10.93 43.08
CA SER A 380 21.02 10.82 41.99
C SER A 380 20.36 10.97 40.62
N MET A 381 21.17 11.42 39.65
CA MET A 381 20.82 11.44 38.24
C MET A 381 21.24 10.11 37.60
N PRO A 382 20.31 9.27 37.14
CA PRO A 382 20.66 8.04 36.43
C PRO A 382 21.42 8.33 35.14
N ARG A 383 22.27 7.39 34.70
CA ARG A 383 22.81 7.40 33.33
C ARG A 383 21.67 7.14 32.36
N VAL A 384 21.38 8.09 31.48
CA VAL A 384 20.36 7.93 30.43
C VAL A 384 21.05 7.75 29.07
N ILE A 385 20.64 6.73 28.33
CA ILE A 385 21.01 6.51 26.92
C ILE A 385 19.75 6.38 26.07
N GLY A 386 19.79 6.83 24.82
CA GLY A 386 18.74 6.73 23.82
C GLY A 386 19.08 5.68 22.75
N GLY A 387 18.07 4.94 22.31
CA GLY A 387 18.18 3.95 21.25
C GLY A 387 16.98 4.00 20.31
N ARG A 388 17.21 3.75 19.03
CA ARG A 388 16.16 3.63 18.01
C ARG A 388 15.92 2.17 17.65
N TYR A 389 14.67 1.81 17.43
CA TYR A 389 14.26 0.49 16.99
C TYR A 389 12.98 0.58 16.17
N GLY A 390 12.60 -0.48 15.47
CA GLY A 390 11.21 -0.61 15.00
C GLY A 390 10.77 0.32 13.87
N LEU A 391 11.64 1.18 13.32
CA LEU A 391 11.28 2.08 12.22
C LEU A 391 10.70 1.27 11.05
N SER A 392 9.56 1.72 10.51
CA SER A 392 8.85 1.04 9.43
C SER A 392 8.59 -0.45 9.71
N SER A 393 8.14 -0.79 10.92
CA SER A 393 7.88 -2.15 11.40
C SER A 393 9.06 -3.12 11.30
N LYS A 394 10.30 -2.60 11.38
CA LYS A 394 11.47 -3.44 11.63
C LYS A 394 11.21 -4.29 12.89
N ASP A 395 11.44 -5.59 12.82
CA ASP A 395 11.08 -6.47 13.94
C ASP A 395 11.85 -6.10 15.22
N PHE A 396 11.18 -6.17 16.37
CA PHE A 396 11.77 -5.91 17.68
C PHE A 396 11.56 -7.10 18.59
N THR A 397 12.63 -7.89 18.75
CA THR A 397 12.56 -9.19 19.42
C THR A 397 13.01 -9.11 20.88
N PRO A 398 12.69 -10.12 21.70
CA PRO A 398 13.21 -10.23 23.06
C PRO A 398 14.74 -10.15 23.16
N ALA A 399 15.46 -10.68 22.16
CA ALA A 399 16.91 -10.61 22.10
C ALA A 399 17.41 -9.16 21.94
N MET A 400 16.67 -8.31 21.21
CA MET A 400 16.99 -6.89 21.05
C MET A 400 16.71 -6.10 22.33
N ALA A 401 15.59 -6.39 23.01
CA ALA A 401 15.29 -5.80 24.33
C ALA A 401 16.36 -6.17 25.36
N LYS A 402 16.81 -7.44 25.38
CA LYS A 402 17.94 -7.88 26.20
C LYS A 402 19.22 -7.14 25.84
N ALA A 403 19.55 -6.97 24.56
CA ALA A 403 20.74 -6.25 24.13
C ALA A 403 20.78 -4.79 24.66
N ALA A 404 19.64 -4.11 24.71
CA ALA A 404 19.55 -2.78 25.34
C ALA A 404 19.84 -2.81 26.85
N LEU A 405 19.30 -3.82 27.57
CA LEU A 405 19.57 -4.01 29.00
C LEU A 405 21.04 -4.37 29.25
N ASP A 406 21.64 -5.19 28.40
CA ASP A 406 23.07 -5.56 28.46
C ASP A 406 23.95 -4.34 28.22
N GLU A 407 23.58 -3.42 27.33
CA GLU A 407 24.28 -2.16 27.13
C GLU A 407 24.26 -1.28 28.40
N LEU A 408 23.13 -1.26 29.12
CA LEU A 408 23.03 -0.61 30.43
C LEU A 408 23.86 -1.32 31.52
N ALA A 409 24.31 -2.56 31.32
CA ALA A 409 25.16 -3.24 32.30
C ALA A 409 26.63 -2.80 32.20
N ARG A 410 27.05 -2.15 31.11
CA ARG A 410 28.44 -1.72 30.92
C ARG A 410 28.90 -0.76 32.03
N ARG A 411 30.15 -0.94 32.46
CA ARG A 411 30.81 -0.15 33.50
C ARG A 411 32.11 0.46 32.97
N ASP A 412 32.43 1.67 33.39
CA ASP A 412 33.75 2.27 33.14
C ASP A 412 34.78 1.86 34.21
N GLY A 413 36.02 2.38 34.09
CA GLY A 413 37.10 2.10 35.05
C GLY A 413 36.85 2.60 36.47
N GLN A 414 35.79 3.39 36.69
CA GLN A 414 35.35 3.91 38.00
C GLN A 414 34.08 3.19 38.49
N ASN A 415 33.71 2.08 37.85
CA ASN A 415 32.52 1.28 38.11
C ASN A 415 31.20 2.08 37.97
N GLN A 416 31.18 3.10 37.11
CA GLN A 416 29.98 3.86 36.76
C GLN A 416 29.34 3.31 35.49
N PHE A 417 28.03 3.49 35.32
CA PHE A 417 27.31 3.09 34.12
C PHE A 417 27.85 3.78 32.86
N ALA A 418 28.27 2.98 31.88
CA ALA A 418 29.04 3.44 30.71
C ALA A 418 28.46 2.99 29.36
N GLY A 419 27.17 2.68 29.31
CA GLY A 419 26.48 2.32 28.06
C GLY A 419 26.59 3.42 27.00
N ARG A 420 26.65 3.00 25.73
CA ARG A 420 26.72 3.86 24.55
C ARG A 420 25.37 4.55 24.31
N ASN A 421 25.42 5.84 24.01
CA ASN A 421 24.25 6.63 23.64
C ASN A 421 23.98 6.56 22.13
N SER A 422 22.77 6.93 21.71
CA SER A 422 22.36 7.07 20.30
C SER A 422 22.49 5.81 19.45
N PHE A 423 22.22 4.64 20.04
CA PHE A 423 22.37 3.35 19.38
C PHE A 423 21.15 2.95 18.52
N THR A 424 21.29 1.88 17.74
CA THR A 424 20.20 1.27 16.95
C THR A 424 20.07 -0.23 17.25
N LEU A 425 18.86 -0.77 17.06
CA LEU A 425 18.53 -2.18 17.18
C LEU A 425 17.78 -2.66 15.94
N GLY A 426 18.11 -3.87 15.46
CA GLY A 426 17.46 -4.50 14.31
C GLY A 426 18.09 -4.20 12.94
N ILE A 427 19.24 -3.53 12.89
CA ILE A 427 20.00 -3.27 11.66
C ILE A 427 21.50 -3.52 11.86
N GLU A 428 22.23 -3.71 10.76
CA GLU A 428 23.69 -3.64 10.72
C GLU A 428 24.10 -2.27 10.20
N ASP A 429 24.61 -1.42 11.10
CA ASP A 429 25.05 -0.07 10.79
C ASP A 429 26.57 0.01 10.79
N ASP A 430 27.15 -0.36 9.67
CA ASP A 430 28.59 -0.34 9.39
C ASP A 430 29.10 1.04 8.93
N VAL A 431 28.24 2.07 8.96
CA VAL A 431 28.59 3.44 8.60
C VAL A 431 28.80 4.29 9.85
N SER A 432 27.80 4.33 10.74
CA SER A 432 27.89 5.09 11.99
C SER A 432 28.22 4.23 13.21
N PHE A 433 28.31 2.90 13.02
CA PHE A 433 28.62 1.92 14.06
C PHE A 433 27.67 2.01 15.25
N SER A 434 26.41 2.43 15.02
CA SER A 434 25.45 2.68 16.09
C SER A 434 24.70 1.43 16.55
N ASN A 435 24.70 0.34 15.79
CA ASN A 435 23.96 -0.87 16.13
C ASN A 435 24.56 -1.62 17.31
N LEU A 436 23.71 -2.16 18.19
CA LEU A 436 24.15 -3.07 19.25
C LEU A 436 24.26 -4.51 18.75
N ALA A 437 25.17 -5.28 19.35
CA ALA A 437 25.25 -6.72 19.11
C ALA A 437 24.04 -7.42 19.73
N VAL A 438 23.38 -8.30 18.96
CA VAL A 438 22.17 -9.02 19.40
C VAL A 438 22.44 -10.53 19.40
N GLU A 439 22.17 -11.17 20.54
CA GLU A 439 22.29 -12.61 20.72
C GLU A 439 21.11 -13.34 20.06
N LYS A 440 21.27 -13.73 18.78
CA LYS A 440 20.18 -14.32 17.96
C LYS A 440 19.52 -15.58 18.57
N GLY A 441 20.22 -16.31 19.45
CA GLY A 441 19.71 -17.52 20.10
C GLY A 441 18.82 -17.29 21.32
N PHE A 442 18.74 -16.07 21.84
CA PHE A 442 17.94 -15.78 23.04
C PHE A 442 16.43 -15.83 22.72
N THR A 443 15.69 -16.63 23.48
CA THR A 443 14.23 -16.75 23.37
C THR A 443 13.56 -16.82 24.75
N ILE A 444 12.33 -16.32 24.80
CA ILE A 444 11.43 -16.36 25.96
C ILE A 444 10.16 -17.20 25.68
N GLU A 445 10.07 -17.77 24.48
CA GLU A 445 8.91 -18.58 24.05
C GLU A 445 8.85 -19.89 24.85
N THR A 446 7.64 -20.29 25.27
CA THR A 446 7.43 -21.47 26.10
C THR A 446 7.12 -22.72 25.26
N ALA A 447 7.37 -23.91 25.82
CA ALA A 447 7.03 -25.17 25.15
C ALA A 447 5.52 -25.40 25.01
N ASN A 448 4.70 -24.72 25.82
CA ASN A 448 3.24 -24.81 25.78
C ASN A 448 2.60 -23.95 24.68
N THR A 449 3.39 -23.13 23.98
CA THR A 449 2.91 -22.28 22.88
C THR A 449 3.25 -22.92 21.54
N THR A 450 2.23 -23.30 20.78
CA THR A 450 2.41 -23.75 19.40
C THR A 450 2.74 -22.56 18.52
N ARG A 451 3.77 -22.69 17.68
CA ARG A 451 4.24 -21.67 16.74
C ARG A 451 4.21 -22.24 15.33
N ALA A 452 3.39 -21.64 14.47
CA ALA A 452 3.21 -22.09 13.10
C ALA A 452 3.47 -20.97 12.09
N VAL A 453 4.18 -21.29 11.01
CA VAL A 453 4.51 -20.36 9.92
C VAL A 453 4.05 -20.92 8.59
N PHE A 454 3.40 -20.08 7.78
CA PHE A 454 2.84 -20.49 6.49
C PHE A 454 3.34 -19.55 5.39
N TYR A 455 3.95 -20.12 4.36
CA TYR A 455 4.37 -19.45 3.14
C TYR A 455 3.33 -19.72 2.04
N GLY A 456 2.64 -18.67 1.60
CA GLY A 456 1.64 -18.73 0.54
C GLY A 456 1.86 -17.67 -0.54
N LEU A 457 1.04 -17.72 -1.59
CA LEU A 457 1.02 -16.76 -2.68
C LEU A 457 -0.15 -15.78 -2.53
N GLY A 458 0.06 -14.51 -2.86
CA GLY A 458 -0.98 -13.49 -2.86
C GLY A 458 -2.16 -13.94 -3.74
N ALA A 459 -3.35 -13.95 -3.14
CA ALA A 459 -4.62 -14.43 -3.71
C ALA A 459 -4.83 -15.96 -3.80
N ASP A 460 -3.94 -16.80 -3.24
CA ASP A 460 -4.16 -18.26 -3.16
C ASP A 460 -5.12 -18.69 -2.03
N GLY A 461 -5.47 -17.75 -1.14
CA GLY A 461 -6.38 -17.96 -0.01
C GLY A 461 -5.72 -18.38 1.32
N THR A 462 -4.38 -18.48 1.38
CA THR A 462 -3.61 -18.86 2.58
C THR A 462 -3.88 -17.95 3.76
N VAL A 463 -3.75 -16.62 3.58
CA VAL A 463 -4.00 -15.64 4.65
C VAL A 463 -5.44 -15.73 5.17
N GLY A 464 -6.41 -15.87 4.27
CA GLY A 464 -7.82 -16.01 4.64
C GLY A 464 -8.08 -17.29 5.45
N ALA A 465 -7.51 -18.42 5.02
CA ALA A 465 -7.57 -19.67 5.77
C ALA A 465 -6.93 -19.54 7.15
N ASN A 466 -5.77 -18.90 7.27
CA ASN A 466 -5.08 -18.71 8.54
C ASN A 466 -5.83 -17.77 9.50
N LYS A 467 -6.42 -16.67 9.00
CA LYS A 467 -7.33 -15.83 9.80
C LYS A 467 -8.51 -16.63 10.35
N ASN A 468 -9.08 -17.53 9.55
CA ASN A 468 -10.15 -18.42 10.00
C ASN A 468 -9.64 -19.46 11.00
N SER A 469 -8.47 -20.06 10.78
CA SER A 469 -7.87 -21.02 11.73
C SER A 469 -7.63 -20.39 13.09
N VAL A 470 -7.14 -19.14 13.14
CA VAL A 470 -6.98 -18.38 14.39
C VAL A 470 -8.30 -18.22 15.13
N LYS A 471 -9.37 -17.86 14.41
CA LYS A 471 -10.72 -17.73 15.00
C LYS A 471 -11.27 -19.08 15.49
N ILE A 472 -11.13 -20.15 14.71
CA ILE A 472 -11.59 -21.49 15.07
C ILE A 472 -10.90 -21.98 16.35
N ILE A 473 -9.57 -21.81 16.44
CA ILE A 473 -8.81 -22.28 17.62
C ILE A 473 -9.19 -21.46 18.86
N ALA A 474 -9.45 -20.16 18.70
CA ALA A 474 -9.89 -19.30 19.80
C ALA A 474 -11.36 -19.52 20.24
N GLU A 475 -12.17 -20.27 19.49
CA GLU A 475 -13.53 -20.66 19.93
C GLU A 475 -13.47 -21.66 21.12
N ASP A 476 -12.37 -22.40 21.29
CA ASP A 476 -12.11 -23.14 22.53
C ASP A 476 -11.73 -22.15 23.63
N ALA A 477 -12.58 -22.01 24.65
CA ALA A 477 -12.38 -21.12 25.79
C ALA A 477 -11.07 -21.38 26.58
N LYS A 478 -10.39 -22.51 26.35
CA LYS A 478 -9.11 -22.87 26.96
C LYS A 478 -7.89 -22.38 26.18
N GLN A 479 -8.06 -21.78 25.00
CA GLN A 479 -6.97 -21.36 24.13
C GLN A 479 -6.99 -19.84 23.89
N TYR A 480 -5.80 -19.26 23.80
CA TYR A 480 -5.55 -17.95 23.22
C TYR A 480 -4.90 -18.14 21.86
N ALA A 481 -5.25 -17.26 20.93
CA ALA A 481 -4.70 -17.28 19.58
C ALA A 481 -4.20 -15.88 19.18
N GLN A 482 -3.06 -15.87 18.50
CA GLN A 482 -2.48 -14.69 17.87
C GLN A 482 -2.17 -15.00 16.40
N GLY A 483 -2.44 -14.04 15.51
CA GLY A 483 -2.09 -14.13 14.09
C GLY A 483 -1.52 -12.80 13.56
N TYR A 484 -0.34 -12.87 12.95
CA TYR A 484 0.27 -11.75 12.25
C TYR A 484 0.61 -12.13 10.81
N PHE A 485 0.39 -11.23 9.86
CA PHE A 485 0.48 -11.53 8.43
C PHE A 485 1.41 -10.52 7.76
N VAL A 486 2.51 -11.01 7.20
CA VAL A 486 3.46 -10.24 6.39
C VAL A 486 3.01 -10.32 4.94
N TYR A 487 2.77 -9.15 4.35
CA TYR A 487 2.44 -8.99 2.94
C TYR A 487 3.62 -8.36 2.22
N ASP A 488 3.79 -8.72 0.95
CA ASP A 488 4.72 -8.06 0.04
C ASP A 488 4.00 -6.94 -0.75
N SER A 489 4.79 -6.02 -1.30
CA SER A 489 4.37 -4.86 -2.09
C SER A 489 3.74 -5.23 -3.44
N HIS A 490 4.04 -6.42 -3.97
CA HIS A 490 3.39 -6.95 -5.16
C HIS A 490 1.88 -7.10 -4.95
N LYS A 491 1.06 -6.57 -5.86
CA LYS A 491 -0.41 -6.59 -5.71
C LYS A 491 -1.04 -7.97 -5.88
N SER A 492 -0.41 -8.83 -6.68
CA SER A 492 -0.89 -10.18 -6.97
C SER A 492 0.31 -11.08 -7.19
N GLY A 493 0.23 -12.35 -6.77
CA GLY A 493 1.32 -13.32 -6.94
C GLY A 493 2.56 -13.05 -6.07
N ALA A 494 2.38 -12.27 -5.00
CA ALA A 494 3.42 -11.93 -4.02
C ALA A 494 3.60 -13.05 -3.01
N GLN A 495 4.75 -13.16 -2.35
CA GLN A 495 4.84 -14.05 -1.20
C GLN A 495 4.05 -13.47 -0.02
N THR A 496 3.35 -14.33 0.72
CA THR A 496 2.71 -13.98 1.99
C THR A 496 3.23 -14.91 3.08
N ILE A 497 3.48 -14.36 4.27
CA ILE A 497 3.99 -15.12 5.42
C ILE A 497 3.03 -14.92 6.59
N SER A 498 2.41 -16.01 7.04
CA SER A 498 1.52 -15.97 8.23
C SER A 498 2.25 -16.52 9.44
N HIS A 499 2.29 -15.76 10.53
CA HIS A 499 2.85 -16.17 11.82
C HIS A 499 1.71 -16.37 12.82
N LEU A 500 1.50 -17.60 13.26
CA LEU A 500 0.42 -17.96 14.18
C LEU A 500 0.99 -18.52 15.49
N ARG A 501 0.43 -18.07 16.61
CA ARG A 501 0.71 -18.62 17.94
C ARG A 501 -0.59 -19.07 18.61
N PHE A 502 -0.53 -20.20 19.30
CA PHE A 502 -1.65 -20.77 20.06
C PHE A 502 -1.16 -21.31 21.39
N GLY A 503 -1.90 -21.11 22.48
CA GLY A 503 -1.54 -21.66 23.77
C GLY A 503 -2.59 -21.41 24.86
N PRO A 504 -2.43 -22.04 26.03
CA PRO A 504 -3.37 -21.90 27.14
C PRO A 504 -3.25 -20.55 27.87
N ASP A 505 -2.16 -19.82 27.66
CA ASP A 505 -1.86 -18.54 28.31
C ASP A 505 -2.04 -17.36 27.33
N PRO A 506 -2.36 -16.14 27.81
CA PRO A 506 -2.44 -14.95 26.97
C PRO A 506 -1.15 -14.71 26.16
N ILE A 507 -1.29 -14.44 24.86
CA ILE A 507 -0.16 -14.31 23.94
C ILE A 507 0.23 -12.84 23.78
N LYS A 508 1.40 -12.50 24.34
CA LYS A 508 1.97 -11.14 24.41
C LYS A 508 3.28 -11.06 23.63
N ALA A 509 3.22 -11.38 22.34
CA ALA A 509 4.40 -11.52 21.50
C ALA A 509 4.28 -10.71 20.19
N PRO A 510 4.36 -9.37 20.23
CA PRO A 510 4.27 -8.53 19.03
C PRO A 510 5.59 -8.52 18.25
N TYR A 511 6.10 -9.71 17.92
CA TYR A 511 7.30 -9.94 17.11
C TYR A 511 7.14 -11.22 16.28
N LEU A 512 7.93 -11.34 15.20
CA LEU A 512 7.86 -12.49 14.31
C LEU A 512 8.32 -13.78 15.00
N ILE A 513 7.84 -14.93 14.51
CA ILE A 513 8.31 -16.23 14.99
C ILE A 513 9.72 -16.45 14.41
N ALA A 514 10.72 -16.69 15.26
CA ALA A 514 12.08 -17.03 14.82
C ALA A 514 12.34 -18.54 14.75
N SER A 515 11.54 -19.34 15.47
CA SER A 515 11.63 -20.79 15.51
C SER A 515 10.23 -21.41 15.61
N ALA A 516 9.80 -22.11 14.57
CA ALA A 516 8.45 -22.63 14.40
C ALA A 516 8.43 -24.16 14.52
N GLY A 517 7.50 -24.69 15.32
CA GLY A 517 7.26 -26.14 15.41
C GLY A 517 6.50 -26.69 14.21
N PHE A 518 5.88 -25.81 13.41
CA PHE A 518 5.16 -26.15 12.20
C PHE A 518 5.49 -25.13 11.11
N VAL A 519 5.91 -25.61 9.94
CA VAL A 519 6.15 -24.79 8.75
C VAL A 519 5.37 -25.37 7.58
N ALA A 520 4.63 -24.54 6.85
CA ALA A 520 3.96 -24.94 5.61
C ALA A 520 4.43 -24.10 4.43
N CYS A 521 4.70 -24.75 3.30
CA CYS A 521 4.99 -24.13 2.02
C CYS A 521 3.90 -24.52 1.03
N HIS A 522 3.08 -23.55 0.62
CA HIS A 522 1.93 -23.79 -0.25
C HIS A 522 2.27 -23.68 -1.75
N GLN A 523 3.52 -23.36 -2.09
CA GLN A 523 4.03 -23.24 -3.46
C GLN A 523 5.39 -23.93 -3.58
N PHE A 524 5.48 -25.01 -4.36
CA PHE A 524 6.71 -25.78 -4.52
C PHE A 524 7.91 -24.91 -4.96
N GLY A 525 7.71 -24.05 -5.96
CA GLY A 525 8.76 -23.21 -6.54
C GLY A 525 9.39 -22.19 -5.58
N PHE A 526 8.83 -21.97 -4.40
CA PHE A 526 9.51 -21.19 -3.36
C PHE A 526 10.77 -21.89 -2.85
N LEU A 527 10.76 -23.21 -2.70
CA LEU A 527 11.91 -23.97 -2.23
C LEU A 527 13.06 -23.99 -3.25
N GLU A 528 12.80 -23.65 -4.50
CA GLU A 528 13.80 -23.56 -5.56
C GLU A 528 14.55 -22.22 -5.57
N ARG A 529 14.13 -21.26 -4.73
CA ARG A 529 14.62 -19.87 -4.76
C ARG A 529 15.08 -19.35 -3.40
N GLN A 530 14.54 -19.89 -2.31
CA GLN A 530 14.74 -19.33 -0.97
C GLN A 530 14.82 -20.42 0.10
N ASP A 531 15.66 -20.15 1.10
CA ASP A 531 15.72 -20.92 2.35
C ASP A 531 14.54 -20.53 3.25
N LEU A 532 13.46 -21.29 3.11
CA LEU A 532 12.27 -21.19 3.96
C LEU A 532 12.43 -21.97 5.27
N LEU A 533 13.25 -23.02 5.29
CA LEU A 533 13.34 -23.93 6.42
C LEU A 533 14.22 -23.40 7.54
N ARG A 534 14.98 -22.31 7.35
CA ARG A 534 15.70 -21.58 8.40
C ARG A 534 14.90 -21.35 9.69
N ILE A 535 13.59 -21.11 9.56
CA ILE A 535 12.67 -20.86 10.68
C ILE A 535 12.17 -22.13 11.37
N ALA A 536 12.35 -23.31 10.76
CA ALA A 536 11.87 -24.57 11.32
C ALA A 536 12.68 -24.97 12.55
N ALA A 537 11.98 -25.29 13.64
CA ALA A 537 12.58 -25.86 14.84
C ALA A 537 13.04 -27.32 14.60
N PRO A 538 14.11 -27.79 15.25
CA PRO A 538 14.48 -29.20 15.23
C PRO A 538 13.32 -30.10 15.70
N GLY A 539 13.03 -31.17 14.95
CA GLY A 539 11.90 -32.08 15.18
C GLY A 539 10.54 -31.53 14.75
N GLY A 540 10.49 -30.35 14.15
CA GLY A 540 9.26 -29.70 13.69
C GLY A 540 8.59 -30.42 12.52
N VAL A 541 7.35 -30.03 12.24
CA VAL A 541 6.56 -30.54 11.10
C VAL A 541 6.74 -29.60 9.90
N PHE A 542 7.01 -30.18 8.73
CA PHE A 542 7.05 -29.47 7.46
C PHE A 542 5.97 -30.00 6.51
N LEU A 543 5.08 -29.13 6.04
CA LEU A 543 4.04 -29.42 5.05
C LEU A 543 4.38 -28.75 3.72
N LEU A 544 4.40 -29.53 2.63
CA LEU A 544 4.63 -29.03 1.28
C LEU A 544 3.45 -29.32 0.35
N ASN A 545 2.96 -28.29 -0.32
CA ASN A 545 2.13 -28.45 -1.52
C ASN A 545 3.04 -28.72 -2.73
N SER A 546 3.02 -29.94 -3.25
CA SER A 546 3.89 -30.39 -4.33
C SER A 546 3.06 -30.81 -5.54
N PRO A 547 3.43 -30.42 -6.77
CA PRO A 547 2.81 -30.97 -7.99
C PRO A 547 3.22 -32.43 -8.25
N TYR A 548 4.20 -32.95 -7.49
CA TYR A 548 4.72 -34.30 -7.63
C TYR A 548 4.07 -35.25 -6.61
N GLY A 549 4.00 -36.54 -6.96
CA GLY A 549 3.52 -37.57 -6.03
C GLY A 549 4.46 -37.77 -4.83
N LYS A 550 3.98 -38.48 -3.80
CA LYS A 550 4.75 -38.78 -2.58
C LYS A 550 6.08 -39.50 -2.83
N ASP A 551 6.15 -40.29 -3.91
CA ASP A 551 7.31 -41.11 -4.26
C ASP A 551 8.33 -40.36 -5.13
N GLN A 552 7.98 -39.16 -5.64
CA GLN A 552 8.84 -38.34 -6.53
C GLN A 552 9.27 -37.04 -5.86
N THR A 553 8.44 -36.47 -4.98
CA THR A 553 8.68 -35.14 -4.39
C THR A 553 10.06 -35.00 -3.75
N TRP A 554 10.56 -36.05 -3.09
CA TRP A 554 11.88 -35.99 -2.46
C TRP A 554 12.99 -35.70 -3.48
N ASP A 555 12.98 -36.38 -4.63
CA ASP A 555 14.03 -36.27 -5.63
C ASP A 555 14.03 -34.94 -6.39
N GLU A 556 12.90 -34.22 -6.37
CA GLU A 556 12.76 -32.89 -6.97
C GLU A 556 13.20 -31.75 -6.04
N LEU A 557 13.38 -31.99 -4.73
CA LEU A 557 13.82 -30.96 -3.79
C LEU A 557 15.31 -30.63 -3.96
N PRO A 558 15.71 -29.35 -3.88
CA PRO A 558 17.13 -28.97 -3.88
C PRO A 558 17.91 -29.63 -2.73
N LYS A 559 19.19 -29.90 -2.99
CA LYS A 559 20.08 -30.57 -2.04
C LYS A 559 20.16 -29.88 -0.68
N SER A 560 20.26 -28.55 -0.65
CA SER A 560 20.29 -27.77 0.60
C SER A 560 19.00 -27.94 1.41
N VAL A 561 17.84 -27.91 0.76
CA VAL A 561 16.53 -28.14 1.39
C VAL A 561 16.43 -29.56 1.95
N GLN A 562 16.85 -30.58 1.19
CA GLN A 562 16.92 -31.95 1.68
C GLN A 562 17.82 -32.06 2.92
N GLN A 563 18.99 -31.41 2.91
CA GLN A 563 19.92 -31.41 4.02
C GLN A 563 19.32 -30.78 5.27
N GLU A 564 18.61 -29.66 5.15
CA GLU A 564 17.93 -29.03 6.28
C GLU A 564 16.85 -29.91 6.89
N ILE A 565 16.05 -30.61 6.07
CA ILE A 565 15.05 -31.57 6.54
C ILE A 565 15.71 -32.67 7.37
N ILE A 566 16.87 -33.16 6.94
CA ILE A 566 17.64 -34.21 7.62
C ILE A 566 18.25 -33.69 8.92
N ASP A 567 19.01 -32.59 8.86
CA ASP A 567 19.76 -32.03 9.99
C ASP A 567 18.83 -31.63 11.13
N LYS A 568 17.69 -31.02 10.78
CA LYS A 568 16.65 -30.62 11.75
C LYS A 568 15.73 -31.78 12.10
N LYS A 569 15.86 -32.96 11.50
CA LYS A 569 15.01 -34.15 11.74
C LYS A 569 13.52 -33.81 11.60
N LEU A 570 13.16 -33.09 10.55
CA LEU A 570 11.80 -32.64 10.34
C LEU A 570 10.87 -33.81 9.99
N ARG A 571 9.63 -33.74 10.47
CA ARG A 571 8.55 -34.62 10.02
C ARG A 571 7.97 -34.06 8.74
N PHE A 572 8.26 -34.69 7.61
CA PHE A 572 7.96 -34.13 6.29
C PHE A 572 6.66 -34.71 5.71
N PHE A 573 5.72 -33.84 5.40
CA PHE A 573 4.43 -34.16 4.80
C PHE A 573 4.26 -33.49 3.44
N VAL A 574 3.62 -34.19 2.51
CA VAL A 574 3.34 -33.71 1.15
C VAL A 574 1.88 -33.94 0.76
N ILE A 575 1.36 -33.02 -0.05
CA ILE A 575 0.08 -33.15 -0.75
C ILE A 575 0.13 -32.43 -2.09
N ASP A 576 -0.55 -32.96 -3.12
CA ASP A 576 -0.88 -32.20 -4.33
C ASP A 576 -2.27 -31.57 -4.15
N ALA A 577 -2.29 -30.37 -3.56
CA ALA A 577 -3.54 -29.69 -3.25
C ALA A 577 -4.28 -29.23 -4.52
N SER A 578 -3.55 -28.96 -5.60
CA SER A 578 -4.12 -28.53 -6.88
C SER A 578 -4.93 -29.66 -7.53
N THR A 579 -4.39 -30.89 -7.55
CA THR A 579 -5.12 -32.05 -8.05
C THR A 579 -6.31 -32.40 -7.16
N VAL A 580 -6.17 -32.31 -5.82
CA VAL A 580 -7.32 -32.46 -4.91
C VAL A 580 -8.42 -31.46 -5.24
N ALA A 581 -8.08 -30.17 -5.40
CA ALA A 581 -9.05 -29.11 -5.70
C ALA A 581 -9.72 -29.29 -7.08
N ARG A 582 -8.98 -29.71 -8.10
CA ARG A 582 -9.53 -29.99 -9.44
C ARG A 582 -10.51 -31.17 -9.41
N ASP A 583 -10.13 -32.28 -8.79
CA ASP A 583 -10.95 -33.51 -8.77
C ASP A 583 -12.29 -33.30 -8.07
N VAL A 584 -12.35 -32.46 -7.03
CA VAL A 584 -13.58 -32.13 -6.30
C VAL A 584 -14.32 -30.90 -6.87
N GLY A 585 -13.81 -30.31 -7.96
CA GLY A 585 -14.46 -29.22 -8.68
C GLY A 585 -14.40 -27.86 -7.98
N LEU A 586 -13.34 -27.59 -7.20
CA LEU A 586 -12.99 -26.29 -6.60
C LEU A 586 -12.08 -25.43 -7.51
N GLY A 587 -11.60 -25.97 -8.63
CA GLY A 587 -10.72 -25.27 -9.57
C GLY A 587 -9.35 -25.01 -8.96
N VAL A 588 -8.87 -23.77 -9.03
CA VAL A 588 -7.54 -23.35 -8.53
C VAL A 588 -7.49 -23.09 -7.02
N ARG A 589 -8.57 -23.34 -6.27
CA ARG A 589 -8.66 -23.01 -4.83
C ARG A 589 -8.17 -24.15 -3.95
N THR A 590 -6.95 -24.02 -3.43
CA THR A 590 -6.30 -25.03 -2.57
C THR A 590 -6.43 -24.74 -1.07
N ASN A 591 -6.95 -23.58 -0.69
CA ASN A 591 -6.99 -23.10 0.70
C ASN A 591 -7.70 -24.06 1.68
N THR A 592 -8.87 -24.62 1.35
CA THR A 592 -9.60 -25.56 2.21
C THR A 592 -8.79 -26.86 2.43
N VAL A 593 -8.10 -27.34 1.39
CA VAL A 593 -7.26 -28.54 1.43
C VAL A 593 -6.09 -28.31 2.38
N LEU A 594 -5.33 -27.23 2.18
CA LEU A 594 -4.14 -26.91 2.97
C LEU A 594 -4.47 -26.57 4.43
N GLN A 595 -5.61 -25.91 4.68
CA GLN A 595 -6.12 -25.70 6.02
C GLN A 595 -6.43 -27.03 6.74
N THR A 596 -7.04 -27.98 6.03
CA THR A 596 -7.33 -29.31 6.57
C THR A 596 -6.05 -30.05 6.93
N CYS A 597 -5.00 -29.96 6.10
CA CYS A 597 -3.69 -30.54 6.42
C CYS A 597 -3.12 -29.98 7.72
N PHE A 598 -3.13 -28.66 7.92
CA PHE A 598 -2.64 -28.03 9.14
C PHE A 598 -3.31 -28.61 10.39
N PHE A 599 -4.64 -28.64 10.42
CA PHE A 599 -5.38 -29.18 11.56
C PHE A 599 -5.14 -30.68 11.78
N ALA A 600 -4.97 -31.46 10.70
CA ALA A 600 -4.77 -32.90 10.81
C ALA A 600 -3.40 -33.30 11.40
N ILE A 601 -2.34 -32.50 11.19
CA ILE A 601 -0.96 -32.88 11.52
C ILE A 601 -0.23 -31.93 12.47
N SER A 602 -0.79 -30.75 12.78
CA SER A 602 -0.16 -29.80 13.71
C SER A 602 -0.24 -30.22 15.18
N GLY A 603 -1.23 -31.04 15.55
CA GLY A 603 -1.47 -31.45 16.94
C GLY A 603 -2.09 -30.36 17.84
N VAL A 604 -2.53 -29.22 17.27
CA VAL A 604 -3.16 -28.13 18.04
C VAL A 604 -4.52 -28.52 18.61
N LEU A 605 -5.28 -29.33 17.87
CA LEU A 605 -6.57 -29.90 18.30
C LEU A 605 -6.60 -31.40 18.01
N PRO A 606 -7.40 -32.19 18.75
CA PRO A 606 -7.70 -33.56 18.38
C PRO A 606 -8.29 -33.61 16.96
N ARG A 607 -7.85 -34.59 16.16
CA ARG A 607 -8.17 -34.69 14.73
C ARG A 607 -9.67 -34.64 14.42
N GLU A 608 -10.48 -35.39 15.18
CA GLU A 608 -11.94 -35.45 14.99
C GLU A 608 -12.62 -34.11 15.28
N ASP A 609 -12.20 -33.44 16.36
CA ASP A 609 -12.71 -32.11 16.72
C ASP A 609 -12.34 -31.08 15.65
N ALA A 610 -11.10 -31.13 15.17
CA ALA A 610 -10.63 -30.21 14.14
C ALA A 610 -11.41 -30.35 12.83
N ILE A 611 -11.68 -31.58 12.38
CA ILE A 611 -12.50 -31.84 11.18
C ILE A 611 -13.93 -31.33 11.37
N ARG A 612 -14.53 -31.54 12.55
CA ARG A 612 -15.87 -31.04 12.89
C ARG A 612 -15.93 -29.51 12.80
N HIS A 613 -15.01 -28.81 13.48
CA HIS A 613 -14.94 -27.34 13.48
C HIS A 613 -14.70 -26.76 12.08
N ILE A 614 -13.86 -27.38 11.25
CA ILE A 614 -13.66 -26.98 9.85
C ILE A 614 -14.97 -27.07 9.07
N LYS A 615 -15.70 -28.19 9.17
CA LYS A 615 -16.98 -28.38 8.45
C LYS A 615 -18.05 -27.40 8.95
N GLU A 616 -18.11 -27.12 10.25
CA GLU A 616 -18.99 -26.09 10.83
C GLU A 616 -18.67 -24.68 10.27
N SER A 617 -17.38 -24.31 10.24
CA SER A 617 -16.91 -23.03 9.70
C SER A 617 -17.17 -22.87 8.20
N ILE A 618 -16.96 -23.93 7.41
CA ILE A 618 -17.32 -23.98 5.98
C ILE A 618 -18.81 -23.71 5.79
N ARG A 619 -19.69 -24.36 6.58
CA ARG A 619 -21.14 -24.13 6.48
C ARG A 619 -21.51 -22.69 6.84
N LYS A 620 -20.94 -22.14 7.91
CA LYS A 620 -21.16 -20.74 8.32
C LYS A 620 -20.71 -19.75 7.23
N THR A 621 -19.56 -20.00 6.61
CA THR A 621 -18.96 -19.09 5.62
C THR A 621 -19.62 -19.19 4.24
N TYR A 622 -20.03 -20.39 3.80
CA TYR A 622 -20.42 -20.65 2.42
C TYR A 622 -21.92 -20.98 2.21
N SER A 623 -22.72 -21.08 3.28
CA SER A 623 -24.17 -21.29 3.17
C SER A 623 -24.85 -20.25 2.26
N GLY A 624 -24.45 -18.98 2.32
CA GLY A 624 -24.95 -17.92 1.44
C GLY A 624 -24.57 -18.07 -0.04
N LYS A 625 -23.67 -18.99 -0.40
CA LYS A 625 -23.29 -19.30 -1.80
C LYS A 625 -23.98 -20.55 -2.37
N GLY A 626 -24.86 -21.19 -1.59
CA GLY A 626 -25.63 -22.38 -1.98
C GLY A 626 -24.99 -23.71 -1.57
N GLU A 627 -25.84 -24.72 -1.38
CA GLU A 627 -25.46 -26.03 -0.82
C GLU A 627 -24.41 -26.77 -1.66
N ALA A 628 -24.44 -26.61 -3.00
CA ALA A 628 -23.45 -27.23 -3.88
C ALA A 628 -22.00 -26.79 -3.55
N VAL A 629 -21.79 -25.54 -3.15
CA VAL A 629 -20.47 -25.02 -2.75
C VAL A 629 -20.03 -25.62 -1.41
N VAL A 630 -20.97 -25.76 -0.47
CA VAL A 630 -20.72 -26.38 0.85
C VAL A 630 -20.32 -27.85 0.67
N THR A 631 -21.10 -28.62 -0.10
CA THR A 631 -20.82 -30.04 -0.38
C THR A 631 -19.47 -30.25 -1.04
N LYS A 632 -19.10 -29.41 -2.02
CA LYS A 632 -17.77 -29.48 -2.66
C LYS A 632 -16.62 -29.24 -1.66
N ASN A 633 -16.79 -28.28 -0.75
CA ASN A 633 -15.78 -28.03 0.29
C ASN A 633 -15.70 -29.16 1.30
N PHE A 634 -16.82 -29.80 1.65
CA PHE A 634 -16.81 -31.01 2.50
C PHE A 634 -16.08 -32.18 1.82
N ALA A 635 -16.37 -32.43 0.54
CA ALA A 635 -15.66 -33.44 -0.24
C ALA A 635 -14.15 -33.16 -0.30
N ALA A 636 -13.75 -31.89 -0.40
CA ALA A 636 -12.34 -31.50 -0.35
C ALA A 636 -11.68 -31.85 0.99
N VAL A 637 -12.33 -31.60 2.12
CA VAL A 637 -11.83 -31.98 3.46
C VAL A 637 -11.58 -33.49 3.53
N ASP A 638 -12.54 -34.29 3.10
CA ASP A 638 -12.45 -35.75 3.17
C ASP A 638 -11.37 -36.30 2.21
N ALA A 639 -11.32 -35.80 0.98
CA ALA A 639 -10.31 -36.18 -0.03
C ALA A 639 -8.89 -35.79 0.38
N THR A 640 -8.73 -34.67 1.10
CA THR A 640 -7.43 -34.21 1.62
C THR A 640 -6.79 -35.25 2.52
N LEU A 641 -7.56 -35.80 3.47
CA LEU A 641 -7.04 -36.76 4.46
C LEU A 641 -6.56 -38.07 3.83
N ALA A 642 -7.13 -38.45 2.68
CA ALA A 642 -6.73 -39.64 1.93
C ALA A 642 -5.47 -39.41 1.05
N ARG A 643 -5.10 -38.15 0.79
CA ARG A 643 -4.02 -37.75 -0.12
C ARG A 643 -2.89 -36.97 0.55
N LEU A 644 -2.92 -36.87 1.87
CA LEU A 644 -1.85 -36.31 2.70
C LEU A 644 -0.91 -37.43 3.14
N PHE A 645 0.37 -37.35 2.76
CA PHE A 645 1.35 -38.41 3.00
C PHE A 645 2.54 -37.91 3.81
N GLU A 646 3.00 -38.71 4.79
CA GLU A 646 4.29 -38.50 5.45
C GLU A 646 5.39 -39.16 4.60
N ILE A 647 6.42 -38.39 4.25
CA ILE A 647 7.60 -38.89 3.54
C ILE A 647 8.59 -39.43 4.55
N LYS A 648 9.04 -40.68 4.34
CA LYS A 648 10.14 -41.25 5.11
C LYS A 648 11.45 -40.59 4.67
N VAL A 649 11.93 -39.63 5.44
CA VAL A 649 13.15 -38.87 5.16
C VAL A 649 14.37 -39.81 5.10
N PRO A 650 15.11 -39.85 3.97
CA PRO A 650 16.37 -40.58 3.85
C PRO A 650 17.46 -40.07 4.80
N ALA A 651 18.51 -40.86 5.02
CA ALA A 651 19.61 -40.49 5.91
C ALA A 651 20.58 -39.45 5.32
N THR A 652 20.57 -39.28 3.99
CA THR A 652 21.46 -38.37 3.25
C THR A 652 20.68 -37.68 2.14
N ALA A 653 21.05 -36.45 1.81
CA ALA A 653 20.53 -35.78 0.61
C ALA A 653 20.91 -36.58 -0.65
N THR A 654 19.94 -36.77 -1.55
CA THR A 654 20.08 -37.61 -2.76
C THR A 654 20.10 -36.79 -4.04
N ASN A 655 19.50 -35.61 -4.08
CA ASN A 655 19.50 -34.76 -5.26
C ASN A 655 20.88 -34.08 -5.41
N PRO A 656 21.58 -34.22 -6.56
CA PRO A 656 22.84 -33.53 -6.79
C PRO A 656 22.68 -32.03 -7.07
N MET A 657 21.48 -31.58 -7.45
CA MET A 657 21.19 -30.18 -7.79
C MET A 657 20.91 -29.36 -6.54
N ASP A 658 21.44 -28.14 -6.48
CA ASP A 658 21.20 -27.18 -5.39
C ASP A 658 20.51 -25.92 -5.93
N LEU A 659 20.20 -24.98 -5.03
CA LEU A 659 19.59 -23.69 -5.36
C LEU A 659 20.43 -22.95 -6.43
N PRO A 660 19.80 -22.53 -7.55
CA PRO A 660 20.48 -21.69 -8.52
C PRO A 660 20.80 -20.31 -7.92
N PRO A 661 21.75 -19.56 -8.51
CA PRO A 661 21.95 -18.16 -8.16
C PRO A 661 20.65 -17.36 -8.28
N ILE A 662 20.37 -16.48 -7.30
CA ILE A 662 19.13 -15.67 -7.23
C ILE A 662 18.95 -14.83 -8.50
N VAL A 663 20.05 -14.26 -9.00
CA VAL A 663 20.09 -13.47 -10.23
C VAL A 663 21.23 -13.98 -11.11
N VAL A 664 21.11 -13.73 -12.41
CA VAL A 664 22.13 -14.10 -13.41
C VAL A 664 23.49 -13.46 -13.11
N ALA A 665 24.58 -14.17 -13.45
CA ALA A 665 25.95 -13.71 -13.16
C ALA A 665 26.31 -12.36 -13.81
N SER A 666 25.68 -12.05 -14.95
CA SER A 666 25.83 -10.80 -15.70
C SER A 666 25.06 -9.60 -15.12
N ALA A 667 24.27 -9.78 -14.07
CA ALA A 667 23.54 -8.68 -13.43
C ALA A 667 24.50 -7.57 -12.92
N PRO A 668 24.05 -6.31 -12.77
CA PRO A 668 24.85 -5.26 -12.13
C PRO A 668 25.25 -5.60 -10.69
N ASP A 669 26.36 -5.03 -10.19
CA ASP A 669 26.85 -5.30 -8.82
C ASP A 669 25.80 -4.99 -7.74
N PHE A 670 25.13 -3.84 -7.86
CA PHE A 670 24.05 -3.45 -6.96
C PHE A 670 22.91 -4.49 -6.95
N VAL A 671 22.56 -5.04 -8.12
CA VAL A 671 21.52 -6.07 -8.23
C VAL A 671 21.96 -7.36 -7.51
N LYS A 672 23.22 -7.77 -7.67
CA LYS A 672 23.76 -8.96 -7.00
C LYS A 672 23.84 -8.83 -5.49
N ARG A 673 24.19 -7.64 -4.97
CA ARG A 673 24.48 -7.44 -3.55
C ARG A 673 23.31 -6.93 -2.72
N VAL A 674 22.37 -6.21 -3.34
CA VAL A 674 21.25 -5.54 -2.66
C VAL A 674 19.92 -6.10 -3.13
N THR A 675 19.61 -5.95 -4.43
CA THR A 675 18.31 -6.36 -5.00
C THR A 675 18.05 -7.86 -4.81
N SER A 676 19.05 -8.71 -5.02
CA SER A 676 18.93 -10.17 -4.88
C SER A 676 18.52 -10.60 -3.47
N LEU A 677 19.06 -9.97 -2.43
CA LEU A 677 18.73 -10.28 -1.03
C LEU A 677 17.29 -9.90 -0.72
N MET A 678 16.84 -8.75 -1.21
CA MET A 678 15.44 -8.35 -1.07
C MET A 678 14.48 -9.32 -1.79
N LEU A 679 14.84 -9.79 -2.99
CA LEU A 679 14.04 -10.72 -3.80
C LEU A 679 13.75 -12.06 -3.10
N VAL A 680 14.61 -12.49 -2.18
CA VAL A 680 14.46 -13.75 -1.42
C VAL A 680 14.11 -13.53 0.05
N GLY A 681 13.57 -12.36 0.41
CA GLY A 681 13.13 -12.08 1.79
C GLY A 681 14.28 -11.98 2.80
N ARG A 682 15.45 -11.52 2.35
CA ARG A 682 16.66 -11.28 3.16
C ARG A 682 17.08 -9.81 3.16
N GLY A 683 16.14 -8.89 2.92
CA GLY A 683 16.39 -7.45 2.96
C GLY A 683 16.90 -6.94 4.32
N ASP A 684 16.58 -7.63 5.42
CA ASP A 684 17.08 -7.32 6.76
C ASP A 684 18.59 -7.55 6.94
N ASP A 685 19.20 -8.36 6.08
CA ASP A 685 20.64 -8.66 6.11
C ASP A 685 21.48 -7.60 5.37
N ILE A 686 20.85 -6.58 4.77
CA ILE A 686 21.55 -5.54 4.01
C ILE A 686 22.09 -4.48 4.98
N PRO A 687 23.41 -4.26 5.06
CA PRO A 687 23.99 -3.23 5.92
C PRO A 687 23.74 -1.81 5.37
N VAL A 688 23.82 -0.82 6.27
CA VAL A 688 23.56 0.60 5.93
C VAL A 688 24.46 1.10 4.78
N SER A 689 25.73 0.67 4.71
CA SER A 689 26.67 1.11 3.67
C SER A 689 26.26 0.75 2.23
N LEU A 690 25.35 -0.21 2.07
CA LEU A 690 24.85 -0.65 0.76
C LEU A 690 23.56 0.05 0.32
N ILE A 691 22.90 0.78 1.21
CA ILE A 691 21.66 1.49 0.90
C ILE A 691 21.99 2.92 0.40
N PRO A 692 21.43 3.36 -0.75
CA PRO A 692 21.59 4.73 -1.22
C PRO A 692 21.10 5.77 -0.20
N ALA A 693 21.94 6.74 0.15
CA ALA A 693 21.65 7.70 1.21
C ALA A 693 20.45 8.62 0.91
N ASP A 694 20.14 8.83 -0.36
CA ASP A 694 19.05 9.67 -0.87
C ASP A 694 17.83 8.86 -1.36
N GLY A 695 17.88 7.52 -1.27
CA GLY A 695 16.83 6.66 -1.79
C GLY A 695 16.85 6.45 -3.31
N THR A 696 17.93 6.81 -4.02
CA THR A 696 18.03 6.58 -5.47
C THR A 696 18.37 5.12 -5.80
N PHE A 697 17.42 4.37 -6.35
CA PHE A 697 17.60 2.97 -6.76
C PHE A 697 17.80 2.79 -8.27
N PRO A 698 18.46 1.70 -8.72
CA PRO A 698 18.58 1.39 -10.14
C PRO A 698 17.22 1.17 -10.82
N SER A 699 17.15 1.57 -12.08
CA SER A 699 16.03 1.31 -12.98
C SER A 699 16.14 -0.09 -13.61
N GLY A 700 15.01 -0.66 -14.04
CA GLY A 700 14.93 -1.88 -14.84
C GLY A 700 15.21 -3.17 -14.08
N THR A 701 15.12 -3.18 -12.75
CA THR A 701 15.47 -4.37 -11.95
C THR A 701 14.48 -5.52 -12.09
N SER A 702 13.25 -5.23 -12.54
CA SER A 702 12.21 -6.25 -12.84
C SER A 702 12.66 -7.33 -13.82
N ALA A 703 13.62 -7.03 -14.72
CA ALA A 703 14.16 -8.01 -15.66
C ALA A 703 14.85 -9.19 -14.96
N PHE A 704 15.33 -9.00 -13.73
CA PHE A 704 16.08 -10.02 -12.98
C PHE A 704 15.21 -10.85 -12.02
N GLU A 705 13.94 -10.49 -11.84
CA GLU A 705 13.05 -11.15 -10.88
C GLU A 705 12.57 -12.52 -11.37
N LYS A 706 12.13 -12.60 -12.64
CA LYS A 706 11.69 -13.83 -13.32
C LYS A 706 10.75 -14.68 -12.45
N ARG A 707 9.65 -14.06 -12.01
CA ARG A 707 8.72 -14.56 -10.97
C ARG A 707 8.21 -15.97 -11.24
N ASN A 708 8.03 -16.32 -12.51
CA ASN A 708 7.62 -17.64 -12.99
C ASN A 708 6.30 -18.17 -12.40
N ILE A 709 5.32 -17.27 -12.19
CA ILE A 709 4.07 -17.57 -11.44
C ILE A 709 2.91 -18.13 -12.28
N ALA A 710 2.95 -18.03 -13.61
CA ALA A 710 1.86 -18.53 -14.45
C ALA A 710 1.93 -20.05 -14.64
N GLU A 711 0.80 -20.76 -14.52
CA GLU A 711 0.72 -22.19 -14.86
C GLU A 711 0.56 -22.41 -16.38
N ALA A 712 -0.18 -21.52 -17.03
CA ALA A 712 -0.40 -21.53 -18.47
C ALA A 712 0.08 -20.23 -19.13
N VAL A 713 0.66 -20.33 -20.32
CA VAL A 713 1.26 -19.20 -21.07
C VAL A 713 0.79 -19.20 -22.52
N PRO A 714 0.76 -18.03 -23.18
CA PRO A 714 0.39 -17.94 -24.59
C PRO A 714 1.44 -18.62 -25.50
N VAL A 715 0.96 -19.38 -26.48
CA VAL A 715 1.73 -20.00 -27.57
C VAL A 715 1.28 -19.41 -28.91
N TRP A 716 2.24 -19.20 -29.81
CA TRP A 716 2.03 -18.59 -31.12
C TRP A 716 1.74 -19.62 -32.22
N GLU A 717 0.61 -19.48 -32.91
CA GLU A 717 0.28 -20.18 -34.15
C GLU A 717 0.60 -19.29 -35.35
N GLU A 718 1.73 -19.58 -35.99
CA GLU A 718 2.38 -18.65 -36.92
C GLU A 718 1.64 -18.52 -38.26
N ASP A 719 1.03 -19.61 -38.74
CA ASP A 719 0.23 -19.66 -39.98
C ASP A 719 -1.07 -18.85 -39.92
N LEU A 720 -1.62 -18.65 -38.71
CA LEU A 720 -2.85 -17.89 -38.49
C LEU A 720 -2.57 -16.39 -38.24
N CYS A 721 -1.33 -16.03 -37.92
CA CYS A 721 -1.00 -14.72 -37.43
C CYS A 721 -0.98 -13.64 -38.53
N ILE A 722 -1.86 -12.65 -38.39
CA ILE A 722 -1.94 -11.50 -39.32
C ILE A 722 -0.99 -10.35 -38.97
N GLN A 723 -0.11 -10.51 -37.96
CA GLN A 723 0.92 -9.54 -37.56
C GLN A 723 0.35 -8.15 -37.16
N CYS A 724 -0.83 -8.12 -36.54
CA CYS A 724 -1.56 -6.86 -36.25
C CYS A 724 -1.06 -6.07 -35.04
N GLY A 725 -0.33 -6.69 -34.10
CA GLY A 725 0.21 -6.04 -32.91
C GLY A 725 -0.75 -5.91 -31.71
N GLN A 726 -2.04 -6.24 -31.85
CA GLN A 726 -3.04 -6.08 -30.77
C GLN A 726 -2.66 -6.84 -29.49
N CYS A 727 -2.17 -8.07 -29.63
CA CYS A 727 -1.73 -8.90 -28.50
C CYS A 727 -0.61 -8.23 -27.68
N SER A 728 0.40 -7.65 -28.35
CA SER A 728 1.44 -6.88 -27.68
C SER A 728 0.87 -5.60 -27.08
N PHE A 729 0.00 -4.88 -27.79
CA PHE A 729 -0.60 -3.61 -27.36
C PHE A 729 -1.38 -3.74 -26.05
N VAL A 730 -2.18 -4.80 -25.88
CA VAL A 730 -2.98 -5.03 -24.66
C VAL A 730 -2.23 -5.69 -23.51
N CYS A 731 -1.03 -6.23 -23.76
CA CYS A 731 -0.28 -6.96 -22.74
C CYS A 731 0.07 -6.04 -21.54
N PRO A 732 -0.36 -6.36 -20.31
CA PRO A 732 -0.13 -5.52 -19.13
C PRO A 732 1.27 -5.67 -18.51
N HIS A 733 2.07 -6.65 -18.95
CA HIS A 733 3.39 -6.94 -18.37
C HIS A 733 4.53 -6.87 -19.38
N SER A 734 4.26 -6.45 -20.62
CA SER A 734 5.25 -6.33 -21.71
C SER A 734 5.98 -7.64 -22.03
N VAL A 735 5.29 -8.78 -21.84
CA VAL A 735 5.86 -10.12 -22.08
C VAL A 735 5.79 -10.57 -23.54
N ILE A 736 5.17 -9.77 -24.42
CA ILE A 736 5.01 -10.06 -25.84
C ILE A 736 5.80 -9.03 -26.63
N ARG A 737 6.88 -9.48 -27.29
CA ARG A 737 7.76 -8.62 -28.08
C ARG A 737 7.77 -9.07 -29.54
N ALA A 738 7.82 -8.12 -30.45
CA ALA A 738 7.91 -8.38 -31.87
C ALA A 738 9.15 -7.72 -32.46
N ARG A 739 9.81 -8.41 -33.40
CA ARG A 739 10.91 -7.85 -34.21
C ARG A 739 10.71 -8.26 -35.66
N TYR A 740 11.10 -7.37 -36.57
CA TYR A 740 11.36 -7.74 -37.96
C TYR A 740 12.85 -7.59 -38.27
N TYR A 741 13.40 -8.49 -39.08
CA TYR A 741 14.83 -8.57 -39.36
C TYR A 741 15.06 -9.30 -40.71
N ASN A 742 16.26 -9.17 -41.28
CA ASN A 742 16.62 -9.93 -42.48
C ASN A 742 16.81 -11.42 -42.13
N GLU A 743 16.41 -12.34 -43.01
CA GLU A 743 16.50 -13.78 -42.80
C GLU A 743 17.92 -14.29 -42.44
N ASP A 744 18.98 -13.59 -42.85
CA ASP A 744 20.36 -13.88 -42.47
C ASP A 744 20.59 -13.84 -40.94
N ALA A 745 19.76 -13.10 -40.21
CA ALA A 745 19.82 -13.05 -38.75
C ALA A 745 19.29 -14.33 -38.07
N LEU A 746 18.73 -15.29 -38.82
CA LEU A 746 18.29 -16.60 -38.31
C LEU A 746 19.42 -17.63 -38.23
N VAL A 747 20.63 -17.30 -38.67
CA VAL A 747 21.78 -18.21 -38.55
C VAL A 747 22.02 -18.54 -37.06
N GLY A 748 21.96 -19.82 -36.73
CA GLY A 748 22.13 -20.30 -35.35
C GLY A 748 20.87 -20.24 -34.48
N ALA A 749 19.70 -19.96 -35.07
CA ALA A 749 18.43 -20.02 -34.35
C ALA A 749 18.18 -21.44 -33.80
N PRO A 750 17.67 -21.58 -32.56
CA PRO A 750 17.20 -22.87 -32.04
C PRO A 750 16.17 -23.51 -32.99
N ALA A 751 16.12 -24.85 -33.05
CA ALA A 751 15.15 -25.56 -33.90
C ALA A 751 13.69 -25.25 -33.53
N SER A 752 13.45 -24.85 -32.28
CA SER A 752 12.15 -24.41 -31.75
C SER A 752 11.81 -22.94 -32.03
N PHE A 753 12.72 -22.17 -32.63
CA PHE A 753 12.55 -20.73 -32.82
C PHE A 753 11.62 -20.43 -34.00
N LYS A 754 10.47 -19.84 -33.70
CA LYS A 754 9.41 -19.55 -34.68
C LYS A 754 9.69 -18.25 -35.45
N SER A 755 9.47 -18.26 -36.76
CA SER A 755 9.57 -17.08 -37.63
C SER A 755 8.76 -17.24 -38.91
N VAL A 756 8.16 -16.14 -39.38
CA VAL A 756 7.38 -16.09 -40.63
C VAL A 756 7.79 -14.91 -41.50
N PRO A 757 7.53 -14.92 -42.83
CA PRO A 757 7.74 -13.74 -43.66
C PRO A 757 6.92 -12.53 -43.16
N VAL A 758 7.48 -11.32 -43.25
CA VAL A 758 6.72 -10.11 -42.95
C VAL A 758 5.56 -9.97 -43.93
N ASN A 759 4.35 -9.75 -43.42
CA ASN A 759 3.17 -9.52 -44.24
C ASN A 759 3.12 -8.05 -44.74
N ALA A 760 4.13 -7.67 -45.53
CA ALA A 760 4.26 -6.36 -46.17
C ALA A 760 4.85 -6.53 -47.58
N ARG A 761 4.31 -5.80 -48.56
CA ARG A 761 4.80 -5.87 -49.95
C ARG A 761 6.19 -5.25 -50.05
N GLY A 762 7.09 -5.89 -50.81
CA GLY A 762 8.42 -5.36 -51.14
C GLY A 762 9.57 -5.79 -50.22
N TYR A 763 9.33 -6.67 -49.25
CA TYR A 763 10.35 -7.15 -48.30
C TYR A 763 10.41 -8.69 -48.23
N PRO A 764 10.77 -9.40 -49.33
CA PRO A 764 10.71 -10.87 -49.39
C PRO A 764 11.67 -11.56 -48.42
N GLU A 765 12.82 -10.94 -48.13
CA GLU A 765 13.86 -11.46 -47.24
C GLU A 765 13.63 -11.06 -45.76
N ALA A 766 12.56 -10.32 -45.46
CA ALA A 766 12.27 -9.88 -44.10
C ALA A 766 11.44 -10.94 -43.35
N ARG A 767 11.92 -11.32 -42.18
CA ARG A 767 11.26 -12.22 -41.24
C ARG A 767 10.67 -11.47 -40.06
N PHE A 768 9.63 -12.04 -39.47
CA PHE A 768 8.91 -11.56 -38.30
C PHE A 768 8.88 -12.67 -37.24
N THR A 769 9.16 -12.30 -36.00
CA THR A 769 8.94 -13.17 -34.83
C THR A 769 8.14 -12.44 -33.78
N LEU A 770 7.18 -13.17 -33.18
CA LEU A 770 6.48 -12.79 -31.96
C LEU A 770 6.97 -13.68 -30.81
N GLN A 771 7.78 -13.12 -29.91
CA GLN A 771 8.37 -13.85 -28.79
C GLN A 771 7.63 -13.57 -27.49
N PHE A 772 7.46 -14.62 -26.68
CA PHE A 772 6.80 -14.57 -25.38
C PHE A 772 7.82 -14.80 -24.26
N TYR A 773 7.85 -13.88 -23.29
CA TYR A 773 8.66 -13.97 -22.08
C TYR A 773 7.90 -14.75 -21.02
N ILE A 774 7.90 -16.08 -21.15
CA ILE A 774 7.00 -16.96 -20.40
C ILE A 774 7.24 -16.98 -18.88
N GLU A 775 8.46 -16.69 -18.42
CA GLU A 775 8.80 -16.63 -16.99
C GLU A 775 8.34 -15.32 -16.32
N ASP A 776 8.07 -14.28 -17.11
CA ASP A 776 7.50 -13.02 -16.63
C ASP A 776 5.98 -12.93 -16.91
N CYS A 777 5.43 -13.92 -17.62
CA CYS A 777 4.01 -13.98 -17.94
C CYS A 777 3.19 -14.25 -16.68
N THR A 778 2.04 -13.58 -16.58
CA THR A 778 1.06 -13.77 -15.50
C THR A 778 -0.14 -14.64 -15.91
N GLY A 779 -0.14 -15.19 -17.12
CA GLY A 779 -1.20 -16.10 -17.60
C GLY A 779 -2.57 -15.45 -17.79
N CYS A 780 -2.67 -14.11 -17.84
CA CYS A 780 -3.97 -13.41 -17.81
C CYS A 780 -4.89 -13.62 -19.02
N GLY A 781 -4.39 -14.16 -20.14
CA GLY A 781 -5.20 -14.45 -21.33
C GLY A 781 -5.66 -13.24 -22.15
N LEU A 782 -5.39 -11.99 -21.74
CA LEU A 782 -5.81 -10.78 -22.48
C LEU A 782 -5.35 -10.77 -23.95
N CYS A 783 -4.15 -11.25 -24.23
CA CYS A 783 -3.60 -11.32 -25.58
C CYS A 783 -4.35 -12.31 -26.50
N VAL A 784 -4.92 -13.38 -25.92
CA VAL A 784 -5.74 -14.36 -26.63
C VAL A 784 -7.10 -13.76 -26.94
N GLU A 785 -7.72 -13.07 -25.97
CA GLU A 785 -9.00 -12.41 -26.18
C GLU A 785 -8.90 -11.29 -27.23
N ALA A 786 -7.83 -10.49 -27.17
CA ALA A 786 -7.59 -9.41 -28.14
C ALA A 786 -7.14 -9.89 -29.52
N CYS A 787 -6.81 -11.18 -29.69
CA CYS A 787 -6.40 -11.71 -30.99
C CYS A 787 -7.61 -11.79 -31.94
N PRO A 788 -7.61 -11.07 -33.08
CA PRO A 788 -8.72 -11.09 -34.03
C PRO A 788 -8.64 -12.24 -35.03
N ALA A 789 -7.51 -12.95 -35.10
CA ALA A 789 -7.29 -14.03 -36.06
C ALA A 789 -7.79 -15.36 -35.47
N ILE A 790 -8.83 -15.90 -36.10
CA ILE A 790 -9.47 -17.17 -35.75
C ILE A 790 -9.20 -18.18 -36.87
N SER A 791 -8.94 -19.43 -36.50
CA SER A 791 -8.75 -20.50 -37.48
C SER A 791 -10.03 -20.71 -38.29
N PRO A 792 -9.96 -20.74 -39.63
CA PRO A 792 -11.11 -21.06 -40.47
C PRO A 792 -11.54 -22.53 -40.36
N ARG A 793 -10.71 -23.39 -39.75
CA ARG A 793 -10.96 -24.84 -39.60
C ARG A 793 -11.43 -25.21 -38.19
N GLU A 794 -10.91 -24.51 -37.18
CA GLU A 794 -11.16 -24.80 -35.75
C GLU A 794 -11.57 -23.50 -35.05
N PRO A 795 -12.87 -23.20 -34.94
CA PRO A 795 -13.35 -21.88 -34.47
C PRO A 795 -12.87 -21.46 -33.07
N ASP A 796 -12.47 -22.41 -32.23
CA ASP A 796 -11.94 -22.16 -30.88
C ASP A 796 -10.43 -21.90 -30.85
N VAL A 797 -9.72 -22.09 -31.98
CA VAL A 797 -8.28 -21.88 -32.10
C VAL A 797 -8.00 -20.52 -32.74
N LYS A 798 -7.18 -19.71 -32.07
CA LYS A 798 -6.72 -18.41 -32.56
C LYS A 798 -5.24 -18.44 -32.94
N ALA A 799 -4.71 -17.32 -33.45
CA ALA A 799 -3.27 -17.20 -33.69
C ALA A 799 -2.42 -17.19 -32.40
N ILE A 800 -3.05 -17.03 -31.23
CA ILE A 800 -2.41 -17.13 -29.91
C ILE A 800 -3.36 -17.88 -28.99
N ASN A 801 -2.88 -18.92 -28.31
CA ASN A 801 -3.69 -19.77 -27.40
C ASN A 801 -2.94 -20.01 -26.10
N LEU A 802 -3.64 -20.29 -24.99
CA LEU A 802 -2.99 -20.69 -23.73
C LEU A 802 -2.65 -22.17 -23.77
N ALA A 803 -1.43 -22.52 -23.35
CA ALA A 803 -0.98 -23.90 -23.16
C ALA A 803 -0.22 -24.05 -21.84
N ASP A 804 -0.05 -25.28 -21.38
CA ASP A 804 0.74 -25.60 -20.19
C ASP A 804 2.18 -25.10 -20.35
N LYS A 805 2.67 -24.36 -19.35
CA LYS A 805 3.98 -23.70 -19.41
C LYS A 805 5.13 -24.71 -19.29
N GLU A 806 5.01 -25.69 -18.41
CA GLU A 806 6.13 -26.54 -17.96
C GLU A 806 6.87 -27.23 -19.12
N PRO A 807 6.20 -27.86 -20.09
CA PRO A 807 6.88 -28.50 -21.23
C PRO A 807 7.65 -27.53 -22.14
N LEU A 808 7.36 -26.23 -22.04
CA LEU A 808 7.89 -25.19 -22.94
C LEU A 808 9.11 -24.47 -22.34
N VAL A 809 9.31 -24.51 -21.02
CA VAL A 809 10.27 -23.64 -20.30
C VAL A 809 11.68 -23.73 -20.88
N ALA A 810 12.20 -24.94 -21.06
CA ALA A 810 13.58 -25.14 -21.52
C ALA A 810 13.81 -24.62 -22.95
N ALA A 811 12.90 -24.92 -23.88
CA ALA A 811 12.99 -24.48 -25.26
C ALA A 811 12.81 -22.96 -25.38
N GLU A 812 11.84 -22.40 -24.65
CA GLU A 812 11.57 -20.97 -24.68
C GLU A 812 12.68 -20.13 -24.04
N ARG A 813 13.39 -20.63 -23.02
CA ARG A 813 14.60 -19.96 -22.51
C ARG A 813 15.66 -19.78 -23.60
N ALA A 814 15.89 -20.81 -24.42
CA ALA A 814 16.81 -20.75 -25.55
C ALA A 814 16.29 -19.81 -26.66
N ASN A 815 14.99 -19.87 -26.96
CA ASN A 815 14.34 -18.98 -27.94
C ASN A 815 14.42 -17.51 -27.53
N ILE A 816 14.15 -17.18 -26.26
CA ILE A 816 14.24 -15.82 -25.70
C ILE A 816 15.67 -15.31 -25.77
N ALA A 817 16.66 -16.12 -25.35
CA ALA A 817 18.07 -15.73 -25.41
C ALA A 817 18.51 -15.42 -26.85
N PHE A 818 18.08 -16.24 -27.82
CA PHE A 818 18.33 -15.96 -29.24
C PHE A 818 17.59 -14.70 -29.72
N PHE A 819 16.31 -14.56 -29.37
CA PHE A 819 15.50 -13.39 -29.71
C PHE A 819 16.15 -12.09 -29.23
N GLU A 820 16.67 -12.05 -28.01
CA GLU A 820 17.32 -10.89 -27.43
C GLU A 820 18.58 -10.48 -28.20
N GLY A 821 19.29 -11.43 -28.79
CA GLY A 821 20.44 -11.22 -29.67
C GLY A 821 20.12 -10.58 -31.03
N LEU A 822 18.86 -10.67 -31.49
CA LEU A 822 18.44 -10.05 -32.75
C LEU A 822 18.59 -8.52 -32.74
N PRO A 823 18.69 -7.87 -33.92
CA PRO A 823 18.69 -6.41 -34.02
C PRO A 823 17.34 -5.84 -33.54
N VAL A 824 17.40 -4.79 -32.72
CA VAL A 824 16.22 -3.98 -32.36
C VAL A 824 15.86 -3.10 -33.55
N ASN A 825 14.57 -2.97 -33.85
CA ASN A 825 14.10 -2.14 -34.95
C ASN A 825 14.45 -0.67 -34.71
N ASP A 826 15.01 -0.01 -35.72
CA ASP A 826 15.37 1.40 -35.65
C ASP A 826 14.11 2.25 -35.46
N ARG A 827 14.00 2.86 -34.27
CA ARG A 827 12.88 3.69 -33.86
C ARG A 827 12.54 4.78 -34.89
N ALA A 828 13.54 5.36 -35.54
CA ALA A 828 13.36 6.42 -36.53
C ALA A 828 12.73 5.93 -37.85
N ARG A 829 12.63 4.60 -38.05
CA ARG A 829 12.07 3.95 -39.24
C ARG A 829 10.75 3.22 -38.96
N VAL A 830 10.32 3.15 -37.70
CA VAL A 830 9.05 2.52 -37.32
C VAL A 830 7.91 3.50 -37.53
N ASP A 831 6.92 3.12 -38.35
CA ASP A 831 5.65 3.86 -38.49
C ASP A 831 4.73 3.55 -37.31
N PHE A 832 4.86 4.31 -36.22
CA PHE A 832 4.01 4.18 -35.03
C PHE A 832 2.72 5.00 -35.09
N ASP A 833 2.27 5.38 -36.30
CA ASP A 833 0.95 6.00 -36.50
C ASP A 833 -0.18 4.97 -36.41
N LYS A 834 0.18 3.68 -36.49
CA LYS A 834 -0.75 2.55 -36.40
C LYS A 834 -0.34 1.63 -35.26
N VAL A 835 -1.33 0.98 -34.65
CA VAL A 835 -1.12 -0.06 -33.62
C VAL A 835 -0.13 -1.14 -34.08
N ARG A 836 -0.17 -1.50 -35.38
CA ARG A 836 0.77 -2.44 -35.98
C ARG A 836 2.23 -2.00 -35.86
N GLY A 837 2.54 -0.70 -35.93
CA GLY A 837 3.93 -0.24 -35.82
C GLY A 837 4.44 -0.21 -34.38
N VAL A 838 3.57 0.16 -33.44
CA VAL A 838 3.92 0.27 -32.00
C VAL A 838 4.52 -1.03 -31.46
N GLN A 839 4.09 -2.20 -31.93
CA GLN A 839 4.62 -3.50 -31.48
C GLN A 839 6.13 -3.68 -31.73
N PHE A 840 6.72 -2.91 -32.66
CA PHE A 840 8.15 -2.94 -32.98
C PHE A 840 8.98 -1.98 -32.12
N LEU A 841 8.33 -1.15 -31.30
CA LEU A 841 8.99 -0.29 -30.33
C LEU A 841 9.28 -1.07 -29.06
N GLU A 842 10.50 -0.94 -28.54
CA GLU A 842 10.89 -1.56 -27.27
C GLU A 842 10.06 -0.97 -26.11
N PRO A 843 9.37 -1.80 -25.31
CA PRO A 843 8.69 -1.34 -24.12
C PRO A 843 9.68 -1.05 -22.99
N LEU A 844 9.72 0.20 -22.51
CA LEU A 844 10.56 0.62 -21.39
C LEU A 844 9.83 0.61 -20.05
N PHE A 845 8.61 0.07 -20.01
CA PHE A 845 7.90 -0.32 -18.80
C PHE A 845 7.59 -1.82 -18.91
N GLN A 846 8.27 -2.65 -18.12
CA GLN A 846 8.26 -4.11 -18.29
C GLN A 846 8.12 -4.84 -16.95
N PHE A 847 7.45 -6.00 -16.98
CA PHE A 847 7.43 -6.98 -15.89
C PHE A 847 7.04 -6.42 -14.50
N SER A 848 6.16 -5.42 -14.48
CA SER A 848 5.74 -4.76 -13.23
C SER A 848 5.02 -5.71 -12.25
N GLY A 849 4.99 -5.35 -10.98
CA GLY A 849 4.27 -6.07 -9.93
C GLY A 849 2.73 -5.96 -9.95
N ALA A 850 2.14 -5.49 -11.05
CA ALA A 850 0.70 -5.31 -11.19
C ALA A 850 -0.06 -6.65 -11.28
N CYS A 851 -1.38 -6.61 -11.02
CA CYS A 851 -2.27 -7.77 -11.12
C CYS A 851 -2.27 -8.40 -12.52
N ALA A 852 -2.54 -9.71 -12.61
CA ALA A 852 -2.81 -10.38 -13.88
C ALA A 852 -4.01 -9.71 -14.57
N GLY A 853 -3.82 -9.21 -15.80
CA GLY A 853 -4.86 -8.53 -16.55
C GLY A 853 -5.13 -7.07 -16.17
N CYS A 854 -4.22 -6.43 -15.41
CA CYS A 854 -4.34 -5.03 -14.98
C CYS A 854 -4.70 -4.08 -16.14
N GLY A 855 -5.71 -3.21 -15.94
CA GLY A 855 -6.13 -2.23 -16.94
C GLY A 855 -5.32 -0.94 -16.97
N GLU A 856 -4.38 -0.73 -16.05
CA GLU A 856 -3.56 0.49 -15.99
C GLU A 856 -2.28 0.38 -16.82
N THR A 857 -1.54 -0.72 -16.65
CA THR A 857 -0.18 -0.87 -17.19
C THR A 857 -0.07 -0.94 -18.73
N PRO A 858 -1.07 -1.37 -19.53
CA PRO A 858 -0.99 -1.24 -20.98
C PRO A 858 -0.80 0.21 -21.45
N TYR A 859 -1.39 1.18 -20.75
CA TYR A 859 -1.22 2.61 -21.06
C TYR A 859 0.18 3.12 -20.70
N LEU A 860 0.76 2.69 -19.57
CA LEU A 860 2.13 3.05 -19.19
C LEU A 860 3.17 2.41 -20.11
N LYS A 861 2.92 1.17 -20.55
CA LYS A 861 3.72 0.55 -21.59
C LYS A 861 3.65 1.38 -22.87
N LEU A 862 2.46 1.77 -23.33
CA LEU A 862 2.30 2.61 -24.52
C LEU A 862 3.07 3.94 -24.38
N LEU A 863 2.94 4.64 -23.25
CA LEU A 863 3.70 5.85 -22.93
C LEU A 863 5.21 5.62 -23.08
N SER A 864 5.72 4.56 -22.44
CA SER A 864 7.15 4.24 -22.46
C SER A 864 7.64 3.84 -23.86
N GLN A 865 6.82 3.14 -24.65
CA GLN A 865 7.13 2.83 -26.05
C GLN A 865 7.15 4.09 -26.91
N LEU A 866 6.29 5.08 -26.69
CA LEU A 866 6.20 6.27 -27.53
C LEU A 866 7.18 7.38 -27.15
N PHE A 867 7.51 7.52 -25.88
CA PHE A 867 8.25 8.70 -25.38
C PHE A 867 9.33 8.38 -24.34
N GLY A 868 9.51 7.10 -24.00
CA GLY A 868 10.26 6.70 -22.82
C GLY A 868 11.73 7.10 -22.82
N ASP A 869 12.36 7.20 -23.99
CA ASP A 869 13.76 7.60 -24.17
C ASP A 869 14.03 9.09 -23.88
N ARG A 870 12.98 9.88 -23.60
CA ARG A 870 13.03 11.31 -23.22
C ARG A 870 11.98 11.70 -22.17
N ALA A 871 11.38 10.72 -21.49
CA ALA A 871 10.31 10.94 -20.54
C ALA A 871 10.82 11.26 -19.13
N GLN A 872 10.18 12.22 -18.46
CA GLN A 872 10.25 12.44 -17.02
C GLN A 872 8.86 12.21 -16.44
N ILE A 873 8.73 11.33 -15.46
CA ILE A 873 7.46 10.87 -14.90
C ILE A 873 7.35 11.31 -13.45
N ALA A 874 6.44 12.24 -13.18
CA ALA A 874 5.92 12.53 -11.85
C ALA A 874 4.73 11.60 -11.59
N ASN A 875 4.84 10.71 -10.62
CA ASN A 875 3.82 9.70 -10.35
C ASN A 875 3.18 9.92 -8.98
N ALA A 876 1.85 10.06 -8.94
CA ALA A 876 1.10 10.16 -7.68
C ALA A 876 1.15 8.84 -6.92
N THR A 877 1.05 8.90 -5.60
CA THR A 877 0.91 7.68 -4.80
C THR A 877 -0.40 6.95 -5.15
N GLY A 878 -0.34 5.65 -5.41
CA GLY A 878 -1.49 4.85 -5.84
C GLY A 878 -1.04 3.52 -6.43
N CYS A 879 -1.92 2.83 -7.17
CA CYS A 879 -1.53 1.60 -7.87
C CYS A 879 -0.26 1.78 -8.71
N SER A 880 -0.22 2.87 -9.49
CA SER A 880 0.84 3.20 -10.41
C SER A 880 2.20 3.43 -9.75
N SER A 881 2.24 3.98 -8.53
CA SER A 881 3.50 4.08 -7.79
C SER A 881 3.90 2.74 -7.16
N ILE A 882 2.94 1.93 -6.70
CA ILE A 882 3.24 0.63 -6.08
C ILE A 882 3.86 -0.33 -7.11
N TYR A 883 3.18 -0.63 -8.21
CA TYR A 883 3.79 -1.52 -9.20
C TYR A 883 4.90 -0.82 -10.02
N GLY A 884 4.98 0.52 -9.96
CA GLY A 884 5.94 1.35 -10.70
C GLY A 884 7.25 1.62 -9.97
N GLY A 885 7.32 1.38 -8.66
CA GLY A 885 8.51 1.72 -7.86
C GLY A 885 8.60 1.07 -6.49
N SER A 886 7.96 -0.09 -6.26
CA SER A 886 8.14 -0.83 -5.00
C SER A 886 9.39 -1.70 -5.04
N LEU A 887 10.30 -1.45 -4.11
CA LEU A 887 11.53 -2.23 -4.01
C LEU A 887 11.23 -3.69 -3.66
N PRO A 888 11.98 -4.65 -4.22
CA PRO A 888 13.20 -4.46 -5.02
C PRO A 888 13.00 -4.26 -6.54
N VAL A 889 11.75 -4.15 -7.00
CA VAL A 889 11.38 -4.29 -8.42
C VAL A 889 11.04 -2.93 -9.03
N THR A 890 11.85 -2.48 -10.00
CA THR A 890 11.59 -1.29 -10.82
C THR A 890 11.29 -1.69 -12.27
N PRO A 891 10.09 -1.42 -12.80
CA PRO A 891 9.70 -1.81 -14.17
C PRO A 891 10.20 -0.85 -15.26
N TRP A 892 10.67 0.34 -14.89
CA TRP A 892 11.17 1.37 -15.82
C TRP A 892 12.56 0.97 -16.32
N ALA A 893 12.67 0.55 -17.57
CA ALA A 893 13.91 0.08 -18.18
C ALA A 893 14.59 1.18 -19.00
N VAL A 894 15.82 0.89 -19.44
CA VAL A 894 16.57 1.71 -20.40
C VAL A 894 16.75 0.95 -21.71
N ASP A 895 16.79 1.69 -22.82
CA ASP A 895 17.11 1.17 -24.15
C ASP A 895 18.59 0.77 -24.27
N ARG A 896 18.96 0.18 -25.42
CA ARG A 896 20.35 -0.22 -25.71
C ARG A 896 21.35 0.95 -25.74
N GLU A 897 20.90 2.19 -25.82
CA GLU A 897 21.73 3.39 -25.78
C GLU A 897 21.73 4.05 -24.40
N GLY A 898 21.20 3.36 -23.37
CA GLY A 898 21.22 3.76 -21.97
C GLY A 898 20.16 4.80 -21.58
N ARG A 899 19.11 5.00 -22.39
CA ARG A 899 18.07 6.00 -22.13
C ARG A 899 16.76 5.35 -21.72
N GLY A 900 16.06 5.95 -20.78
CA GLY A 900 14.73 5.52 -20.40
C GLY A 900 14.02 6.55 -19.53
N PRO A 901 12.80 6.22 -19.07
CA PRO A 901 12.02 7.13 -18.26
C PRO A 901 12.71 7.44 -16.93
N ALA A 902 12.87 8.72 -16.62
CA ALA A 902 13.24 9.15 -15.26
C ALA A 902 11.96 9.24 -14.43
N TRP A 903 11.85 8.44 -13.38
CA TRP A 903 10.62 8.31 -12.60
C TRP A 903 10.81 8.77 -11.15
N SER A 904 9.82 9.45 -10.59
CA SER A 904 9.79 9.79 -9.17
C SER A 904 8.36 9.89 -8.64
N ASN A 905 8.16 9.49 -7.38
CA ASN A 905 6.93 9.70 -6.62
C ASN A 905 7.25 10.66 -5.46
N SER A 906 6.56 11.80 -5.42
CA SER A 906 6.57 12.72 -4.27
C SER A 906 5.55 12.23 -3.23
N LEU A 907 4.32 12.74 -3.26
CA LEU A 907 3.24 12.35 -2.36
C LEU A 907 1.97 11.98 -3.15
N PHE A 908 0.85 11.84 -2.44
CA PHE A 908 -0.45 11.54 -3.07
C PHE A 908 -1.12 12.83 -3.55
N GLU A 909 -1.00 13.90 -2.78
CA GLU A 909 -1.71 15.16 -2.94
C GLU A 909 -1.06 16.15 -3.91
N ASP A 910 0.26 16.06 -4.16
CA ASP A 910 1.06 17.12 -4.79
C ASP A 910 1.59 16.78 -6.20
N ASN A 911 1.15 15.66 -6.77
CA ASN A 911 1.80 15.12 -7.97
C ASN A 911 1.73 16.05 -9.20
N ALA A 912 0.68 16.87 -9.31
CA ALA A 912 0.56 17.81 -10.41
C ALA A 912 1.65 18.89 -10.29
N GLU A 913 1.76 19.49 -9.10
CA GLU A 913 2.70 20.53 -8.74
C GLU A 913 4.14 20.02 -8.84
N PHE A 914 4.37 18.77 -8.46
CA PHE A 914 5.65 18.09 -8.60
C PHE A 914 6.06 17.98 -10.08
N GLY A 915 5.16 17.54 -10.95
CA GLY A 915 5.38 17.52 -12.40
C GLY A 915 5.55 18.90 -13.03
N LEU A 916 4.84 19.93 -12.52
CA LEU A 916 5.06 21.31 -12.91
C LEU A 916 6.49 21.76 -12.56
N GLY A 917 7.02 21.35 -11.40
CA GLY A 917 8.42 21.55 -11.02
C GLY A 917 9.40 21.03 -12.08
N PHE A 918 9.17 19.83 -12.61
CA PHE A 918 9.98 19.28 -13.71
C PHE A 918 9.93 20.16 -14.95
N ARG A 919 8.74 20.68 -15.30
CA ARG A 919 8.55 21.55 -16.47
C ARG A 919 9.28 22.87 -16.34
N LEU A 920 9.18 23.51 -15.19
CA LEU A 920 9.89 24.76 -14.91
C LEU A 920 11.40 24.59 -15.00
N ALA A 921 11.94 23.49 -14.44
CA ALA A 921 13.35 23.17 -14.54
C ALA A 921 13.78 22.92 -15.99
N ALA A 922 13.01 22.13 -16.75
CA ALA A 922 13.31 21.84 -18.15
C ALA A 922 13.30 23.09 -19.04
N ASP A 923 12.34 24.01 -18.84
CA ASP A 923 12.28 25.30 -19.54
C ASP A 923 13.51 26.15 -19.23
N LYS A 924 13.85 26.28 -17.95
CA LYS A 924 14.96 27.13 -17.52
C LYS A 924 16.31 26.61 -18.00
N HIS A 925 16.53 25.30 -17.91
CA HIS A 925 17.76 24.67 -18.38
C HIS A 925 17.90 24.74 -19.90
N LEU A 926 16.80 24.59 -20.65
CA LEU A 926 16.82 24.82 -22.09
C LEU A 926 17.22 26.26 -22.42
N ALA A 927 16.61 27.26 -21.76
CA ALA A 927 16.94 28.66 -21.97
C ALA A 927 18.42 28.96 -21.66
N LEU A 928 18.94 28.40 -20.56
CA LEU A 928 20.35 28.52 -20.18
C LEU A 928 21.27 27.86 -21.23
N ALA A 929 20.95 26.64 -21.68
CA ALA A 929 21.72 25.92 -22.68
C ALA A 929 21.77 26.69 -24.01
N ARG A 930 20.64 27.26 -24.46
CA ARG A 930 20.58 28.09 -25.68
C ARG A 930 21.45 29.35 -25.56
N ALA A 931 21.40 30.04 -24.42
CA ALA A 931 22.19 31.25 -24.19
C ALA A 931 23.70 30.94 -24.19
N LEU A 932 24.11 29.90 -23.46
CA LEU A 932 25.52 29.48 -23.41
C LEU A 932 26.03 28.97 -24.76
N LEU A 933 25.21 28.23 -25.51
CA LEU A 933 25.58 27.79 -26.86
C LEU A 933 25.74 28.97 -27.82
N THR A 934 24.88 29.98 -27.71
CA THR A 934 25.00 31.22 -28.48
C THR A 934 26.33 31.92 -28.16
N GLN A 935 26.68 32.04 -26.87
CA GLN A 935 27.96 32.61 -26.45
C GLN A 935 29.17 31.81 -26.97
N LEU A 936 29.09 30.48 -26.95
CA LEU A 936 30.16 29.57 -27.35
C LEU A 936 30.22 29.30 -28.86
N THR A 937 29.31 29.88 -29.64
CA THR A 937 29.23 29.69 -31.10
C THR A 937 30.57 29.87 -31.82
N PRO A 938 31.41 30.89 -31.50
CA PRO A 938 32.72 31.05 -32.14
C PRO A 938 33.70 29.89 -31.88
N LEU A 939 33.52 29.15 -30.78
CA LEU A 939 34.41 28.06 -30.35
C LEU A 939 33.91 26.69 -30.79
N VAL A 940 32.59 26.48 -30.82
CA VAL A 940 31.99 25.20 -31.23
C VAL A 940 31.68 25.14 -32.73
N GLY A 941 31.67 26.29 -33.42
CA GLY A 941 31.38 26.41 -34.85
C GLY A 941 29.92 26.83 -35.13
N GLU A 942 29.76 27.78 -36.04
CA GLU A 942 28.47 28.42 -36.37
C GLU A 942 27.43 27.46 -36.95
N GLU A 943 27.85 26.56 -37.84
CA GLU A 943 26.97 25.55 -38.46
C GLU A 943 26.37 24.61 -37.41
N LEU A 944 27.20 24.10 -36.49
CA LEU A 944 26.75 23.20 -35.43
C LEU A 944 25.83 23.91 -34.44
N ALA A 945 26.21 25.11 -33.98
CA ALA A 945 25.42 25.88 -33.04
C ALA A 945 24.04 26.24 -33.62
N THR A 946 24.01 26.75 -34.86
CA THR A 946 22.76 27.09 -35.56
C THR A 946 21.91 25.84 -35.79
N GLY A 947 22.54 24.73 -36.22
CA GLY A 947 21.85 23.47 -36.43
C GLY A 947 21.21 22.92 -35.17
N VAL A 948 21.86 23.06 -34.01
CA VAL A 948 21.32 22.63 -32.71
C VAL A 948 20.18 23.55 -32.23
N LEU A 949 20.33 24.86 -32.38
CA LEU A 949 19.36 25.86 -31.87
C LEU A 949 18.03 25.89 -32.64
N ASN A 950 18.08 25.60 -33.95
CA ASN A 950 16.95 25.69 -34.87
C ASN A 950 16.38 24.32 -35.28
N ALA A 951 16.82 23.25 -34.62
CA ALA A 951 16.38 21.90 -34.86
C ALA A 951 14.88 21.69 -34.59
N PRO A 952 14.08 21.22 -35.57
CA PRO A 952 12.77 20.67 -35.25
C PRO A 952 12.94 19.38 -34.43
N GLN A 953 11.97 19.11 -33.55
CA GLN A 953 11.99 17.98 -32.61
C GLN A 953 10.56 17.43 -32.42
N ILE A 954 9.84 17.27 -33.52
CA ILE A 954 8.45 16.80 -33.55
C ILE A 954 8.43 15.30 -33.89
N HIS A 955 9.20 14.90 -34.90
CA HIS A 955 9.29 13.52 -35.35
C HIS A 955 10.53 12.81 -34.81
N GLU A 956 10.48 11.48 -34.76
CA GLU A 956 11.56 10.66 -34.20
C GLU A 956 12.88 10.80 -34.98
N PHE A 957 12.84 10.88 -36.31
CA PHE A 957 14.04 11.08 -37.12
C PHE A 957 14.70 12.43 -36.83
N GLU A 958 13.92 13.45 -36.47
CA GLU A 958 14.42 14.79 -36.11
C GLU A 958 15.08 14.76 -34.72
N LEU A 959 14.47 14.07 -33.76
CA LEU A 959 15.06 13.82 -32.44
C LEU A 959 16.38 13.05 -32.54
N ARG A 960 16.43 12.02 -33.41
CA ARG A 960 17.66 11.26 -33.70
C ARG A 960 18.75 12.17 -34.27
N ALA A 961 18.41 12.99 -35.26
CA ALA A 961 19.35 13.96 -35.84
C ALA A 961 19.83 14.98 -34.79
N GLN A 962 18.94 15.46 -33.93
CA GLN A 962 19.30 16.39 -32.85
C GLN A 962 20.24 15.75 -31.84
N ARG A 963 20.03 14.49 -31.46
CA ARG A 963 20.94 13.76 -30.57
C ARG A 963 22.34 13.63 -31.15
N ILE A 964 22.46 13.37 -32.46
CA ILE A 964 23.75 13.33 -33.15
C ILE A 964 24.46 14.69 -33.05
N ARG A 965 23.73 15.79 -33.31
CA ARG A 965 24.28 17.15 -33.15
C ARG A 965 24.70 17.45 -31.71
N VAL A 966 23.90 17.06 -30.72
CA VAL A 966 24.21 17.26 -29.29
C VAL A 966 25.42 16.42 -28.85
N ALA A 967 25.58 15.19 -29.36
CA ALA A 967 26.74 14.36 -29.08
C ALA A 967 28.04 14.96 -29.67
N GLU A 968 27.98 15.50 -30.88
CA GLU A 968 29.08 16.26 -31.48
C GLU A 968 29.39 17.53 -30.68
N LEU A 969 28.35 18.26 -30.25
CA LEU A 969 28.51 19.44 -29.40
C LEU A 969 29.20 19.10 -28.08
N LYS A 970 28.79 18.04 -27.38
CA LYS A 970 29.47 17.54 -26.17
C LYS A 970 30.95 17.26 -26.43
N THR A 971 31.26 16.61 -27.55
CA THR A 971 32.64 16.28 -27.93
C THR A 971 33.50 17.52 -28.14
N ARG A 972 32.95 18.60 -28.72
CA ARG A 972 33.66 19.89 -28.86
C ARG A 972 33.80 20.61 -27.53
N LEU A 973 32.75 20.65 -26.72
CA LEU A 973 32.75 21.33 -25.42
C LEU A 973 33.77 20.74 -24.44
N LEU A 974 33.96 19.41 -24.45
CA LEU A 974 34.98 18.74 -23.61
C LEU A 974 36.42 19.19 -23.92
N LYS A 975 36.67 19.80 -25.08
CA LYS A 975 37.99 20.32 -25.48
C LYS A 975 38.15 21.81 -25.16
N ILE A 976 37.10 22.47 -24.66
CA ILE A 976 37.08 23.91 -24.36
C ILE A 976 37.19 24.09 -22.84
N GLU A 977 38.34 24.55 -22.37
CA GLU A 977 38.57 24.82 -20.95
C GLU A 977 38.05 26.21 -20.55
N SER A 978 36.72 26.33 -20.45
CA SER A 978 36.07 27.56 -19.98
C SER A 978 34.87 27.26 -19.09
N GLU A 979 34.59 28.16 -18.14
CA GLU A 979 33.41 28.05 -17.28
C GLU A 979 32.09 28.02 -18.08
N PRO A 980 31.88 28.83 -19.13
CA PRO A 980 30.68 28.70 -19.97
C PRO A 980 30.54 27.32 -20.63
N ALA A 981 31.64 26.69 -21.06
CA ALA A 981 31.59 25.36 -21.66
C ALA A 981 31.24 24.27 -20.63
N ARG A 982 31.81 24.35 -19.42
CA ARG A 982 31.44 23.47 -18.28
C ARG A 982 29.99 23.66 -17.86
N ASN A 983 29.52 24.90 -17.79
CA ASN A 983 28.14 25.23 -17.50
C ASN A 983 27.18 24.77 -18.60
N LEU A 984 27.59 24.82 -19.88
CA LEU A 984 26.77 24.26 -20.94
C LEU A 984 26.69 22.73 -20.82
N LEU A 985 27.81 22.05 -20.55
CA LEU A 985 27.85 20.60 -20.37
C LEU A 985 26.90 20.10 -19.27
N SER A 986 26.68 20.85 -18.19
CA SER A 986 25.77 20.46 -17.11
C SER A 986 24.28 20.48 -17.51
N VAL A 987 23.92 21.24 -18.55
CA VAL A 987 22.52 21.38 -19.02
C VAL A 987 22.33 21.03 -20.51
N VAL A 988 23.38 20.60 -21.20
CA VAL A 988 23.40 20.41 -22.67
C VAL A 988 22.33 19.42 -23.14
N ASP A 989 21.97 18.44 -22.30
CA ASP A 989 20.97 17.43 -22.64
C ASP A 989 19.55 17.99 -22.73
N HIS A 990 19.30 19.20 -22.20
CA HIS A 990 18.03 19.91 -22.38
C HIS A 990 17.85 20.49 -23.78
N LEU A 991 18.90 20.49 -24.63
CA LEU A 991 18.77 20.82 -26.06
C LEU A 991 18.01 19.71 -26.83
N VAL A 992 17.80 18.55 -26.22
CA VAL A 992 16.84 17.52 -26.65
C VAL A 992 15.54 17.70 -25.86
N ARG A 993 14.40 17.83 -26.56
CA ARG A 993 13.08 18.07 -25.96
C ARG A 993 12.73 17.01 -24.91
N ARG A 994 12.37 17.43 -23.70
CA ARG A 994 11.86 16.56 -22.63
C ARG A 994 10.35 16.38 -22.75
N SER A 995 9.87 15.14 -22.56
CA SER A 995 8.45 14.81 -22.46
C SER A 995 8.08 14.64 -20.98
N ILE A 996 7.26 15.51 -20.44
CA ILE A 996 6.93 15.51 -19.01
C ILE A 996 5.55 14.90 -18.83
N TRP A 997 5.47 13.85 -18.01
CA TRP A 997 4.27 13.08 -17.75
C TRP A 997 3.92 13.09 -16.27
N ILE A 998 2.66 13.44 -15.98
CA ILE A 998 2.07 13.47 -14.66
C ILE A 998 1.07 12.31 -14.60
N VAL A 999 1.45 11.23 -13.94
CA VAL A 999 0.71 9.96 -13.92
C VAL A 999 0.04 9.76 -12.56
N GLY A 1000 -1.24 9.40 -12.54
CA GLY A 1000 -1.90 9.03 -11.29
C GLY A 1000 -3.25 8.35 -11.51
N GLY A 1001 -3.80 7.78 -10.43
CA GLY A 1001 -5.13 7.17 -10.45
C GLY A 1001 -6.26 8.18 -10.30
N ASP A 1002 -7.50 7.71 -10.36
CA ASP A 1002 -8.67 8.57 -10.18
C ASP A 1002 -8.76 9.21 -8.79
N GLY A 1003 -8.36 8.52 -7.73
CA GLY A 1003 -8.36 9.11 -6.39
C GLY A 1003 -7.42 10.29 -6.20
N TRP A 1004 -6.33 10.37 -6.97
CA TRP A 1004 -5.51 11.58 -7.00
C TRP A 1004 -6.23 12.69 -7.78
N ALA A 1005 -6.58 12.41 -9.04
CA ALA A 1005 -7.01 13.43 -9.99
C ALA A 1005 -8.42 14.00 -9.68
N PHE A 1006 -9.31 13.17 -9.12
CA PHE A 1006 -10.69 13.57 -8.86
C PHE A 1006 -10.85 14.14 -7.45
N ASP A 1007 -10.05 13.68 -6.49
CA ASP A 1007 -10.19 13.96 -5.07
C ASP A 1007 -9.01 14.76 -4.51
N ILE A 1008 -7.99 14.11 -3.95
CA ILE A 1008 -7.00 14.77 -3.07
C ILE A 1008 -6.09 15.75 -3.80
N GLY A 1009 -5.66 15.42 -5.02
CA GLY A 1009 -4.77 16.26 -5.83
C GLY A 1009 -5.48 17.13 -6.84
N PHE A 1010 -6.83 17.18 -6.82
CA PHE A 1010 -7.59 17.90 -7.84
C PHE A 1010 -7.28 19.41 -7.84
N GLY A 1011 -7.09 20.04 -6.68
CA GLY A 1011 -6.77 21.47 -6.61
C GLY A 1011 -5.43 21.80 -7.28
N GLY A 1012 -4.42 20.96 -7.07
CA GLY A 1012 -3.13 21.05 -7.76
C GLY A 1012 -3.23 20.79 -9.25
N LEU A 1013 -3.97 19.73 -9.63
CA LEU A 1013 -4.21 19.37 -11.03
C LEU A 1013 -4.89 20.49 -11.80
N ASP A 1014 -5.95 21.07 -11.22
CA ASP A 1014 -6.66 22.23 -11.77
C ASP A 1014 -5.70 23.41 -12.00
N HIS A 1015 -4.90 23.75 -11.00
CA HIS A 1015 -3.92 24.83 -11.09
C HIS A 1015 -2.90 24.59 -12.21
N VAL A 1016 -2.36 23.37 -12.32
CA VAL A 1016 -1.35 23.02 -13.33
C VAL A 1016 -1.93 23.12 -14.75
N MET A 1017 -3.15 22.62 -14.97
CA MET A 1017 -3.85 22.79 -16.25
C MET A 1017 -4.07 24.27 -16.59
N ALA A 1018 -4.39 25.11 -15.60
CA ALA A 1018 -4.58 26.54 -15.81
C ALA A 1018 -3.30 27.31 -16.23
N THR A 1019 -2.11 26.74 -16.00
CA THR A 1019 -0.84 27.44 -16.30
C THR A 1019 -0.53 27.59 -17.79
N GLY A 1020 -1.17 26.80 -18.67
CA GLY A 1020 -0.83 26.75 -20.10
C GLY A 1020 0.52 26.10 -20.42
N ARG A 1021 1.24 25.56 -19.44
CA ARG A 1021 2.56 24.93 -19.64
C ARG A 1021 2.43 23.55 -20.30
N ASN A 1022 3.39 23.20 -21.15
CA ASN A 1022 3.45 21.90 -21.82
C ASN A 1022 3.77 20.75 -20.86
N VAL A 1023 2.72 20.10 -20.35
CA VAL A 1023 2.76 18.90 -19.51
C VAL A 1023 1.68 17.91 -19.95
N ASN A 1024 1.97 16.61 -19.87
CA ASN A 1024 1.03 15.55 -20.22
C ASN A 1024 0.52 14.86 -18.97
N ILE A 1025 -0.79 14.93 -18.72
CA ILE A 1025 -1.43 14.30 -17.56
C ILE A 1025 -2.11 13.01 -18.02
N LEU A 1026 -1.76 11.89 -17.40
CA LEU A 1026 -2.39 10.59 -17.62
C LEU A 1026 -3.10 10.13 -16.35
N VAL A 1027 -4.43 10.13 -16.39
CA VAL A 1027 -5.28 9.62 -15.30
C VAL A 1027 -5.71 8.20 -15.63
N LEU A 1028 -5.22 7.26 -14.85
CA LEU A 1028 -5.57 5.83 -14.90
C LEU A 1028 -6.86 5.64 -14.09
N ASN A 1029 -8.00 5.75 -14.75
CA ASN A 1029 -9.30 5.83 -14.08
C ASN A 1029 -9.86 4.43 -13.82
N THR A 1030 -9.71 3.98 -12.58
CA THR A 1030 -10.30 2.73 -12.09
C THR A 1030 -11.65 2.94 -11.39
N GLU A 1031 -12.08 4.20 -11.25
CA GLU A 1031 -13.32 4.61 -10.60
C GLU A 1031 -13.46 4.20 -9.13
N VAL A 1032 -12.37 3.83 -8.48
CA VAL A 1032 -12.25 3.50 -7.05
C VAL A 1032 -10.80 3.69 -6.60
N TYR A 1033 -10.57 3.81 -5.30
CA TYR A 1033 -9.22 3.80 -4.75
C TYR A 1033 -8.68 2.37 -4.72
N SER A 1034 -8.23 1.90 -5.87
CA SER A 1034 -7.84 0.50 -6.10
C SER A 1034 -6.70 0.03 -5.19
N ASN A 1035 -5.78 0.91 -4.80
CA ASN A 1035 -4.62 0.53 -3.97
C ASN A 1035 -4.96 0.21 -2.52
N THR A 1036 -5.84 1.00 -1.93
CA THR A 1036 -6.19 0.93 -0.50
C THR A 1036 -7.35 -0.04 -0.24
N GLY A 1037 -7.85 -0.73 -1.27
CA GLY A 1037 -8.85 -1.80 -1.13
C GLY A 1037 -10.21 -1.51 -1.75
N GLY A 1038 -10.32 -0.52 -2.65
CA GLY A 1038 -11.54 -0.25 -3.41
C GLY A 1038 -12.52 0.66 -2.69
N GLN A 1039 -12.03 1.75 -2.09
CA GLN A 1039 -12.87 2.83 -1.57
C GLN A 1039 -13.49 3.66 -2.70
N ALA A 1040 -14.63 4.28 -2.41
CA ALA A 1040 -15.26 5.20 -3.32
C ALA A 1040 -14.34 6.39 -3.64
N SER A 1041 -14.53 6.96 -4.81
CA SER A 1041 -13.90 8.19 -5.26
C SER A 1041 -14.97 9.08 -5.88
N LYS A 1042 -14.65 10.35 -6.17
CA LYS A 1042 -15.55 11.16 -7.02
C LYS A 1042 -15.65 10.62 -8.45
N ALA A 1043 -14.75 9.71 -8.86
CA ALA A 1043 -14.85 8.98 -10.12
C ALA A 1043 -15.76 7.74 -10.05
N THR A 1044 -16.11 7.24 -8.85
CA THR A 1044 -17.05 6.13 -8.71
C THR A 1044 -18.40 6.47 -9.33
N PRO A 1045 -19.00 5.58 -10.13
CA PRO A 1045 -20.27 5.82 -10.82
C PRO A 1045 -21.49 5.65 -9.91
N LEU A 1046 -22.64 6.16 -10.37
CA LEU A 1046 -23.92 6.02 -9.69
C LEU A 1046 -24.31 4.53 -9.57
N GLY A 1047 -24.68 4.10 -8.37
CA GLY A 1047 -25.13 2.74 -8.07
C GLY A 1047 -24.04 1.69 -7.90
N ALA A 1048 -22.77 2.02 -8.15
CA ALA A 1048 -21.68 1.10 -7.83
C ALA A 1048 -21.45 1.01 -6.31
N VAL A 1049 -21.22 -0.22 -5.85
CA VAL A 1049 -20.80 -0.54 -4.49
C VAL A 1049 -19.28 -0.45 -4.39
N ALA A 1050 -18.82 0.34 -3.44
CA ALA A 1050 -17.43 0.45 -3.02
C ALA A 1050 -17.42 0.63 -1.49
N LYS A 1051 -16.25 0.55 -0.85
CA LYS A 1051 -16.16 0.96 0.57
C LYS A 1051 -16.47 2.46 0.66
N PHE A 1052 -17.19 2.90 1.70
CA PHE A 1052 -17.79 4.26 1.80
C PHE A 1052 -18.97 4.53 0.85
N ALA A 1053 -19.38 3.50 0.11
CA ALA A 1053 -20.58 3.48 -0.72
C ALA A 1053 -21.22 2.09 -0.68
N ALA A 1054 -21.30 1.48 0.52
CA ALA A 1054 -21.72 0.09 0.69
C ALA A 1054 -23.16 -0.19 0.15
N ALA A 1055 -24.03 0.81 0.19
CA ALA A 1055 -25.40 0.76 -0.32
C ALA A 1055 -25.56 1.28 -1.77
N GLY A 1056 -24.44 1.39 -2.51
CA GLY A 1056 -24.38 1.98 -3.84
C GLY A 1056 -24.23 3.50 -3.79
N LYS A 1057 -23.31 4.04 -4.58
CA LYS A 1057 -23.07 5.50 -4.63
C LYS A 1057 -24.31 6.24 -5.13
N ARG A 1058 -24.66 7.33 -4.44
CA ARG A 1058 -25.90 8.11 -4.67
C ARG A 1058 -25.77 9.26 -5.65
N VAL A 1059 -24.54 9.62 -6.03
CA VAL A 1059 -24.26 10.73 -6.95
C VAL A 1059 -23.51 10.24 -8.18
N ALA A 1060 -23.77 10.88 -9.33
CA ALA A 1060 -23.09 10.57 -10.58
C ALA A 1060 -21.57 10.80 -10.50
N ARG A 1061 -20.84 10.23 -11.47
CA ARG A 1061 -19.40 10.43 -11.62
C ARG A 1061 -19.10 11.91 -11.89
N LYS A 1062 -18.14 12.51 -11.19
CA LYS A 1062 -17.62 13.86 -11.50
C LYS A 1062 -17.10 13.89 -12.94
N ASP A 1063 -17.41 14.94 -13.69
CA ASP A 1063 -16.98 15.06 -15.08
C ASP A 1063 -15.69 15.89 -15.22
N LEU A 1064 -14.55 15.24 -15.08
CA LEU A 1064 -13.25 15.89 -15.21
C LEU A 1064 -12.95 16.34 -16.65
N ALA A 1065 -13.47 15.65 -17.66
CA ALA A 1065 -13.25 16.02 -19.06
C ALA A 1065 -13.90 17.37 -19.36
N LEU A 1066 -15.17 17.56 -19.00
CA LEU A 1066 -15.86 18.83 -19.19
C LEU A 1066 -15.23 19.98 -18.37
N GLN A 1067 -14.75 19.70 -17.16
CA GLN A 1067 -14.05 20.70 -16.36
C GLN A 1067 -12.75 21.17 -17.01
N ALA A 1068 -11.97 20.25 -17.59
CA ALA A 1068 -10.75 20.60 -18.32
C ALA A 1068 -11.04 21.32 -19.65
N ILE A 1069 -12.06 20.90 -20.39
CA ILE A 1069 -12.50 21.55 -21.64
C ILE A 1069 -12.93 23.00 -21.39
N ALA A 1070 -13.49 23.30 -20.22
CA ALA A 1070 -13.94 24.65 -19.87
C ALA A 1070 -12.82 25.70 -19.88
N TYR A 1071 -11.54 25.31 -19.72
CA TYR A 1071 -10.39 26.20 -19.88
C TYR A 1071 -10.17 26.66 -21.34
N GLY A 1072 -10.61 25.87 -22.33
CA GLY A 1072 -10.44 26.14 -23.75
C GLY A 1072 -9.03 25.86 -24.32
N ASN A 1073 -7.98 25.91 -23.50
CA ASN A 1073 -6.57 25.70 -23.89
C ASN A 1073 -5.95 24.39 -23.38
N VAL A 1074 -6.74 23.46 -22.86
CA VAL A 1074 -6.28 22.14 -22.40
C VAL A 1074 -6.64 21.11 -23.47
N TYR A 1075 -5.70 20.32 -23.96
CA TYR A 1075 -6.03 19.14 -24.76
C TYR A 1075 -6.68 18.09 -23.86
N VAL A 1076 -7.82 17.52 -24.23
CA VAL A 1076 -8.51 16.51 -23.41
C VAL A 1076 -8.86 15.30 -24.23
N ALA A 1077 -8.52 14.10 -23.78
CA ALA A 1077 -8.98 12.86 -24.39
C ALA A 1077 -9.55 11.90 -23.35
N GLN A 1078 -10.67 11.25 -23.69
CA GLN A 1078 -11.20 10.11 -22.94
C GLN A 1078 -11.01 8.85 -23.80
N VAL A 1079 -10.23 7.89 -23.29
CA VAL A 1079 -9.77 6.73 -24.04
C VAL A 1079 -10.16 5.42 -23.36
N ALA A 1080 -10.33 4.37 -24.15
CA ALA A 1080 -10.51 3.00 -23.69
C ALA A 1080 -9.87 2.05 -24.72
N MET A 1081 -8.70 1.52 -24.37
CA MET A 1081 -7.88 0.67 -25.25
C MET A 1081 -8.65 -0.55 -25.78
N GLY A 1082 -9.48 -1.18 -24.94
CA GLY A 1082 -10.26 -2.34 -25.32
C GLY A 1082 -11.38 -2.05 -26.32
N ALA A 1083 -11.85 -0.80 -26.39
CA ALA A 1083 -12.88 -0.37 -27.33
C ALA A 1083 -12.26 0.12 -28.65
N ASN A 1084 -11.20 0.93 -28.58
CA ASN A 1084 -10.51 1.42 -29.77
C ASN A 1084 -9.02 1.72 -29.50
N SER A 1085 -8.17 0.74 -29.80
CA SER A 1085 -6.70 0.86 -29.70
C SER A 1085 -6.12 1.98 -30.55
N GLN A 1086 -6.70 2.26 -31.73
CA GLN A 1086 -6.20 3.31 -32.63
C GLN A 1086 -6.50 4.70 -32.08
N GLN A 1087 -7.74 4.94 -31.62
CA GLN A 1087 -8.11 6.20 -30.97
C GLN A 1087 -7.26 6.48 -29.72
N THR A 1088 -6.93 5.44 -28.95
CA THR A 1088 -6.01 5.54 -27.81
C THR A 1088 -4.60 5.98 -28.25
N LEU A 1089 -4.07 5.38 -29.32
CA LEU A 1089 -2.76 5.76 -29.88
C LEU A 1089 -2.76 7.20 -30.40
N ASP A 1090 -3.80 7.60 -31.12
CA ASP A 1090 -3.95 8.95 -31.67
C ASP A 1090 -3.99 9.99 -30.54
N ALA A 1091 -4.77 9.72 -29.49
CA ALA A 1091 -4.85 10.60 -28.31
C ALA A 1091 -3.48 10.82 -27.62
N PHE A 1092 -2.67 9.77 -27.46
CA PHE A 1092 -1.33 9.89 -26.87
C PHE A 1092 -0.39 10.71 -27.74
N ARG A 1093 -0.42 10.51 -29.07
CA ARG A 1093 0.41 11.25 -30.02
C ARG A 1093 0.01 12.72 -30.09
N GLU A 1094 -1.28 13.00 -30.15
CA GLU A 1094 -1.81 14.37 -30.18
C GLU A 1094 -1.55 15.12 -28.87
N ALA A 1095 -1.79 14.49 -27.71
CA ALA A 1095 -1.52 15.08 -26.40
C ALA A 1095 -0.05 15.50 -26.26
N GLU A 1096 0.89 14.65 -26.66
CA GLU A 1096 2.32 14.93 -26.54
C GLU A 1096 2.81 15.97 -27.56
N ALA A 1097 2.19 16.00 -28.73
CA ALA A 1097 2.48 17.00 -29.77
C ALA A 1097 1.91 18.38 -29.43
N TYR A 1098 0.83 18.45 -28.63
CA TYR A 1098 0.23 19.70 -28.20
C TYR A 1098 1.21 20.53 -27.35
N ASP A 1099 1.36 21.82 -27.69
CA ASP A 1099 2.24 22.72 -26.94
C ASP A 1099 1.49 23.42 -25.80
N GLY A 1100 1.02 22.62 -24.86
CA GLY A 1100 0.23 23.08 -23.73
C GLY A 1100 -0.14 21.93 -22.80
N PRO A 1101 -1.02 22.17 -21.83
CA PRO A 1101 -1.46 21.15 -20.90
C PRO A 1101 -2.35 20.14 -21.61
N SER A 1102 -2.08 18.86 -21.42
CA SER A 1102 -2.83 17.74 -21.99
C SER A 1102 -3.36 16.84 -20.88
N LEU A 1103 -4.60 16.38 -20.99
CA LEU A 1103 -5.25 15.45 -20.06
C LEU A 1103 -5.79 14.24 -20.82
N ILE A 1104 -5.30 13.05 -20.47
CA ILE A 1104 -5.81 11.77 -20.95
C ILE A 1104 -6.49 11.04 -19.79
N LEU A 1105 -7.79 10.79 -19.92
CA LEU A 1105 -8.58 9.96 -19.02
C LEU A 1105 -8.68 8.55 -19.61
N ALA A 1106 -7.95 7.60 -19.05
CA ALA A 1106 -7.91 6.23 -19.52
C ALA A 1106 -8.80 5.33 -18.66
N TYR A 1107 -9.80 4.67 -19.25
CA TYR A 1107 -10.57 3.65 -18.53
C TYR A 1107 -9.67 2.45 -18.24
N SER A 1108 -9.54 2.11 -16.96
CA SER A 1108 -8.66 1.06 -16.47
C SER A 1108 -9.47 0.04 -15.66
N GLN A 1109 -9.74 -1.13 -16.25
CA GLN A 1109 -10.39 -2.20 -15.50
C GLN A 1109 -9.55 -2.64 -14.30
N CYS A 1110 -10.23 -3.00 -13.21
CA CYS A 1110 -9.60 -3.38 -11.96
C CYS A 1110 -10.26 -4.62 -11.35
N ILE A 1111 -9.50 -5.39 -10.59
CA ILE A 1111 -10.04 -6.51 -9.78
C ILE A 1111 -11.12 -6.03 -8.80
N ALA A 1112 -11.11 -4.76 -8.39
CA ALA A 1112 -12.12 -4.15 -7.53
C ALA A 1112 -13.50 -4.04 -8.21
N HIS A 1113 -13.58 -4.10 -9.54
CA HIS A 1113 -14.84 -4.19 -10.27
C HIS A 1113 -15.50 -5.56 -10.10
N GLY A 1114 -14.69 -6.58 -9.75
CA GLY A 1114 -15.11 -7.97 -9.60
C GLY A 1114 -15.53 -8.58 -10.92
N ILE A 1115 -14.71 -8.39 -11.96
CA ILE A 1115 -14.85 -9.02 -13.27
C ILE A 1115 -13.81 -10.14 -13.42
N ASP A 1116 -14.03 -11.05 -14.37
CA ASP A 1116 -12.94 -11.89 -14.86
C ASP A 1116 -12.00 -11.02 -15.71
N MET A 1117 -10.78 -10.80 -15.19
CA MET A 1117 -9.79 -9.92 -15.79
C MET A 1117 -9.35 -10.37 -17.19
N ARG A 1118 -9.56 -11.65 -17.56
CA ARG A 1118 -9.36 -12.14 -18.93
C ARG A 1118 -10.23 -11.40 -19.95
N PHE A 1119 -11.42 -10.96 -19.55
CA PHE A 1119 -12.36 -10.22 -20.41
C PHE A 1119 -12.33 -8.70 -20.17
N GLY A 1120 -11.29 -8.20 -19.50
CA GLY A 1120 -11.15 -6.78 -19.18
C GLY A 1120 -11.28 -5.85 -20.39
N MET A 1121 -10.62 -6.18 -21.50
CA MET A 1121 -10.70 -5.36 -22.74
C MET A 1121 -12.10 -5.38 -23.35
N LYS A 1122 -12.80 -6.52 -23.32
CA LYS A 1122 -14.20 -6.62 -23.75
C LYS A 1122 -15.12 -5.81 -22.85
N GLN A 1123 -14.86 -5.78 -21.55
CA GLN A 1123 -15.63 -4.95 -20.63
C GLN A 1123 -15.43 -3.45 -20.90
N GLN A 1124 -14.24 -3.02 -21.36
CA GLN A 1124 -14.05 -1.64 -21.85
C GLN A 1124 -14.89 -1.35 -23.10
N ASP A 1125 -14.93 -2.28 -24.05
CA ASP A 1125 -15.76 -2.16 -25.26
C ASP A 1125 -17.25 -2.00 -24.90
N LEU A 1126 -17.76 -2.83 -23.97
CA LEU A 1126 -19.13 -2.71 -23.46
C LEU A 1126 -19.39 -1.37 -22.74
N ALA A 1127 -18.41 -0.84 -22.02
CA ALA A 1127 -18.49 0.48 -21.38
C ALA A 1127 -18.69 1.61 -22.40
N VAL A 1128 -18.03 1.53 -23.56
CA VAL A 1128 -18.24 2.48 -24.67
C VAL A 1128 -19.57 2.21 -25.36
N ALA A 1129 -19.89 0.94 -25.66
CA ALA A 1129 -21.10 0.54 -26.39
C ALA A 1129 -22.40 0.94 -25.68
N CYS A 1130 -22.43 0.97 -24.34
CA CYS A 1130 -23.59 1.44 -23.58
C CYS A 1130 -23.62 2.96 -23.34
N GLY A 1131 -22.62 3.71 -23.81
CA GLY A 1131 -22.49 5.16 -23.59
C GLY A 1131 -21.94 5.57 -22.24
N TYR A 1132 -21.60 4.62 -21.36
CA TYR A 1132 -21.08 4.89 -20.02
C TYR A 1132 -19.70 5.57 -20.05
N TRP A 1133 -18.86 5.19 -21.01
CA TRP A 1133 -17.54 5.75 -21.24
C TRP A 1133 -17.38 6.21 -22.70
N PRO A 1134 -17.97 7.35 -23.10
CA PRO A 1134 -17.84 7.83 -24.47
C PRO A 1134 -16.37 8.17 -24.80
N LEU A 1135 -15.91 7.78 -25.98
CA LEU A 1135 -14.58 8.17 -26.47
C LEU A 1135 -14.66 9.57 -27.07
N LEU A 1136 -13.75 10.45 -26.68
CA LEU A 1136 -13.69 11.83 -27.16
C LEU A 1136 -12.26 12.36 -27.20
N ARG A 1137 -12.04 13.37 -28.04
CA ARG A 1137 -10.85 14.22 -28.07
C ARG A 1137 -11.26 15.67 -28.23
N PHE A 1138 -10.69 16.55 -27.42
CA PHE A 1138 -10.80 17.99 -27.53
C PHE A 1138 -9.40 18.54 -27.81
N ASN A 1139 -9.19 19.06 -29.01
CA ASN A 1139 -7.92 19.59 -29.45
C ASN A 1139 -8.04 21.11 -29.71
N PRO A 1140 -7.51 21.96 -28.81
CA PRO A 1140 -7.57 23.43 -28.94
C PRO A 1140 -7.04 23.95 -30.28
N THR A 1141 -6.02 23.29 -30.86
CA THR A 1141 -5.38 23.74 -32.11
C THR A 1141 -6.32 23.72 -33.31
N MET A 1142 -7.38 22.90 -33.29
CA MET A 1142 -8.32 22.77 -34.40
C MET A 1142 -9.11 24.06 -34.63
N ARG A 1143 -9.25 24.89 -33.61
CA ARG A 1143 -9.86 26.21 -33.70
C ARG A 1143 -9.10 27.13 -34.64
N SER A 1144 -7.76 27.10 -34.60
CA SER A 1144 -6.90 27.93 -35.47
C SER A 1144 -7.07 27.64 -36.96
N VAL A 1145 -7.57 26.44 -37.30
CA VAL A 1145 -7.88 26.01 -38.68
C VAL A 1145 -9.38 25.99 -38.98
N GLY A 1146 -10.20 26.66 -38.15
CA GLY A 1146 -11.64 26.82 -38.34
C GLY A 1146 -12.48 25.54 -38.16
N LYS A 1147 -11.94 24.52 -37.51
CA LYS A 1147 -12.63 23.24 -37.24
C LYS A 1147 -13.09 23.17 -35.78
N SER A 1148 -14.07 22.30 -35.51
CA SER A 1148 -14.49 22.04 -34.14
C SER A 1148 -13.34 21.40 -33.35
N PRO A 1149 -12.97 21.94 -32.18
CA PRO A 1149 -11.99 21.32 -31.31
C PRO A 1149 -12.50 20.04 -30.68
N PHE A 1150 -13.82 19.88 -30.50
CA PHE A 1150 -14.41 18.71 -29.87
C PHE A 1150 -14.80 17.63 -30.89
N GLN A 1151 -14.28 16.43 -30.70
CA GLN A 1151 -14.57 15.23 -31.48
C GLN A 1151 -15.12 14.15 -30.57
N LEU A 1152 -16.33 13.66 -30.88
CA LEU A 1152 -16.92 12.50 -30.24
C LEU A 1152 -16.59 11.27 -31.09
N ASP A 1153 -15.60 10.49 -30.66
CA ASP A 1153 -15.05 9.34 -31.42
C ASP A 1153 -15.88 8.07 -31.26
N SER A 1154 -16.76 8.01 -30.25
CA SER A 1154 -17.63 6.85 -30.00
C SER A 1154 -19.01 6.98 -30.66
N PRO A 1155 -19.59 5.89 -31.18
CA PRO A 1155 -20.95 5.89 -31.73
C PRO A 1155 -21.99 6.07 -30.62
N ARG A 1156 -23.25 6.32 -31.03
CA ARG A 1156 -24.39 6.35 -30.10
C ARG A 1156 -24.53 5.02 -29.36
N PRO A 1157 -25.04 5.02 -28.11
CA PRO A 1157 -25.21 3.79 -27.34
C PRO A 1157 -26.02 2.73 -28.10
N THR A 1158 -25.50 1.50 -28.17
CA THR A 1158 -26.10 0.37 -28.90
C THR A 1158 -26.66 -0.72 -27.98
N ILE A 1159 -26.29 -0.71 -26.70
CA ILE A 1159 -26.77 -1.63 -25.66
C ILE A 1159 -27.22 -0.86 -24.42
N PRO A 1160 -28.12 -1.41 -23.57
CA PRO A 1160 -28.46 -0.80 -22.30
C PRO A 1160 -27.30 -0.90 -21.28
N PHE A 1161 -27.21 0.07 -20.37
CA PHE A 1161 -26.20 0.13 -19.31
C PHE A 1161 -26.19 -1.12 -18.41
N LYS A 1162 -27.36 -1.73 -18.20
CA LYS A 1162 -27.53 -2.96 -17.42
C LYS A 1162 -26.62 -4.10 -17.93
N ASP A 1163 -26.46 -4.23 -19.24
CA ASP A 1163 -25.72 -5.34 -19.87
C ASP A 1163 -24.20 -5.21 -19.65
N TYR A 1164 -23.72 -3.98 -19.42
CA TYR A 1164 -22.37 -3.71 -18.92
C TYR A 1164 -22.29 -3.90 -17.41
N ALA A 1165 -23.18 -3.25 -16.65
CA ALA A 1165 -23.10 -3.13 -15.20
C ALA A 1165 -23.18 -4.49 -14.50
N TYR A 1166 -24.05 -5.38 -14.95
CA TYR A 1166 -24.27 -6.68 -14.29
C TYR A 1166 -23.21 -7.73 -14.61
N ASN A 1167 -22.24 -7.43 -15.48
CA ASN A 1167 -21.01 -8.22 -15.59
C ASN A 1167 -20.05 -7.95 -14.40
N GLU A 1168 -20.28 -6.89 -13.62
CA GLU A 1168 -19.40 -6.48 -12.53
C GLU A 1168 -20.05 -6.78 -11.17
N VAL A 1169 -19.26 -7.36 -10.25
CA VAL A 1169 -19.74 -7.63 -8.88
C VAL A 1169 -20.12 -6.35 -8.15
N ARG A 1170 -19.46 -5.21 -8.46
CA ARG A 1170 -19.77 -3.91 -7.83
C ARG A 1170 -21.19 -3.40 -8.09
N TYR A 1171 -21.93 -3.93 -9.08
CA TYR A 1171 -23.35 -3.63 -9.27
C TYR A 1171 -24.25 -4.83 -8.91
N SER A 1172 -23.84 -6.05 -9.30
CA SER A 1172 -24.64 -7.25 -9.05
C SER A 1172 -24.68 -7.66 -7.57
N SER A 1173 -23.73 -7.20 -6.73
CA SER A 1173 -23.82 -7.35 -5.28
C SER A 1173 -25.01 -6.59 -4.71
N LEU A 1174 -25.21 -5.33 -5.11
CA LEU A 1174 -26.32 -4.49 -4.67
C LEU A 1174 -27.66 -5.07 -5.10
N ALA A 1175 -27.77 -5.57 -6.33
CA ALA A 1175 -28.98 -6.22 -6.82
C ALA A 1175 -29.38 -7.47 -6.01
N ARG A 1176 -28.42 -8.10 -5.32
CA ARG A 1176 -28.68 -9.24 -4.42
C ARG A 1176 -28.99 -8.82 -2.99
N SER A 1177 -28.31 -7.80 -2.47
CA SER A 1177 -28.48 -7.36 -1.08
C SER A 1177 -29.66 -6.40 -0.88
N LEU A 1178 -29.87 -5.47 -1.81
CA LEU A 1178 -30.88 -4.41 -1.77
C LEU A 1178 -31.56 -4.27 -3.16
N PRO A 1179 -32.43 -5.22 -3.56
CA PRO A 1179 -32.93 -5.32 -4.93
C PRO A 1179 -33.73 -4.10 -5.40
N ASP A 1180 -34.59 -3.55 -4.55
CA ASP A 1180 -35.43 -2.37 -4.91
C ASP A 1180 -34.57 -1.13 -5.11
N GLU A 1181 -33.60 -0.91 -4.21
CA GLU A 1181 -32.65 0.20 -4.29
C GLU A 1181 -31.74 0.07 -5.52
N ALA A 1182 -31.29 -1.16 -5.83
CA ALA A 1182 -30.49 -1.44 -7.01
C ALA A 1182 -31.25 -1.14 -8.31
N ALA A 1183 -32.54 -1.48 -8.38
CA ALA A 1183 -33.38 -1.21 -9.54
C ALA A 1183 -33.56 0.31 -9.77
N LEU A 1184 -33.81 1.06 -8.69
CA LEU A 1184 -33.92 2.52 -8.72
C LEU A 1184 -32.61 3.17 -9.20
N LEU A 1185 -31.48 2.81 -8.59
CA LEU A 1185 -30.17 3.35 -8.94
C LEU A 1185 -29.78 3.00 -10.38
N LEU A 1186 -30.09 1.79 -10.85
CA LEU A 1186 -29.81 1.38 -12.22
C LEU A 1186 -30.59 2.21 -13.23
N ALA A 1187 -31.86 2.49 -12.97
CA ALA A 1187 -32.68 3.36 -13.82
C ALA A 1187 -32.12 4.79 -13.87
N ASN A 1188 -31.74 5.35 -12.71
CA ASN A 1188 -31.11 6.67 -12.64
C ASN A 1188 -29.75 6.69 -13.37
N ALA A 1189 -28.96 5.62 -13.26
CA ALA A 1189 -27.67 5.50 -13.94
C ALA A 1189 -27.84 5.45 -15.46
N GLN A 1190 -28.82 4.69 -15.95
CA GLN A 1190 -29.15 4.65 -17.37
C GLN A 1190 -29.56 6.03 -17.92
N ALA A 1191 -30.39 6.77 -17.19
CA ALA A 1191 -30.78 8.14 -17.56
C ALA A 1191 -29.57 9.07 -17.60
N ALA A 1192 -28.73 9.07 -16.55
CA ALA A 1192 -27.53 9.89 -16.48
C ALA A 1192 -26.52 9.60 -17.61
N VAL A 1193 -26.38 8.34 -18.01
CA VAL A 1193 -25.54 7.92 -19.15
C VAL A 1193 -26.07 8.51 -20.47
N ILE A 1194 -27.39 8.45 -20.69
CA ILE A 1194 -28.02 8.99 -21.91
C ILE A 1194 -27.86 10.52 -21.95
N ASP A 1195 -28.19 11.21 -20.86
CA ASP A 1195 -28.12 12.68 -20.78
C ASP A 1195 -26.68 13.17 -21.02
N LYS A 1196 -25.70 12.49 -20.43
CA LYS A 1196 -24.28 12.81 -20.64
C LYS A 1196 -23.83 12.60 -22.08
N TYR A 1197 -24.26 11.52 -22.73
CA TYR A 1197 -23.96 11.29 -24.13
C TYR A 1197 -24.55 12.40 -25.02
N GLN A 1198 -25.82 12.79 -24.77
CA GLN A 1198 -26.48 13.88 -25.50
C GLN A 1198 -25.74 15.22 -25.32
N GLN A 1199 -25.22 15.50 -24.13
CA GLN A 1199 -24.42 16.69 -23.87
C GLN A 1199 -23.14 16.72 -24.73
N TYR A 1200 -22.43 15.60 -24.83
CA TYR A 1200 -21.24 15.50 -25.69
C TYR A 1200 -21.57 15.56 -27.18
N GLU A 1201 -22.69 14.96 -27.60
CA GLU A 1201 -23.16 15.08 -28.98
C GLU A 1201 -23.47 16.54 -29.33
N ALA A 1202 -24.09 17.29 -28.42
CA ALA A 1202 -24.34 18.71 -28.59
C ALA A 1202 -23.05 19.53 -28.68
N LEU A 1203 -21.99 19.17 -27.95
CA LEU A 1203 -20.67 19.81 -28.06
C LEU A 1203 -19.99 19.50 -29.39
N ALA A 1204 -20.04 18.25 -29.85
CA ALA A 1204 -19.48 17.85 -31.15
C ALA A 1204 -20.14 18.55 -32.34
N ALA A 1205 -21.41 18.94 -32.20
CA ALA A 1205 -22.14 19.70 -33.21
C ALA A 1205 -21.80 21.20 -33.25
N GLN A 1206 -21.06 21.73 -32.27
CA GLN A 1206 -20.66 23.14 -32.24
C GLN A 1206 -19.47 23.42 -33.16
N ASP A 1207 -19.47 24.59 -33.78
CA ASP A 1207 -18.30 25.12 -34.49
C ASP A 1207 -17.23 25.64 -33.50
N GLY A 1208 -16.00 25.86 -33.99
CA GLY A 1208 -14.88 26.30 -33.17
C GLY A 1208 -15.04 27.68 -32.51
N SER A 1209 -15.94 28.54 -33.00
CA SER A 1209 -16.15 29.90 -32.45
C SER A 1209 -16.90 29.90 -31.11
N ARG A 1210 -17.56 28.79 -30.77
CA ARG A 1210 -18.37 28.65 -29.55
C ARG A 1210 -17.58 28.15 -28.33
N PHE A 1211 -16.33 27.75 -28.51
CA PHE A 1211 -15.41 27.38 -27.44
C PHE A 1211 -14.61 28.59 -26.97
N GLN A 1212 -14.12 28.61 -25.72
CA GLN A 1212 -13.28 29.72 -25.25
C GLN A 1212 -11.94 29.79 -26.03
N PRO A 1213 -11.45 31.00 -26.38
CA PRO A 1213 -10.12 31.15 -26.98
C PRO A 1213 -9.05 30.76 -25.97
N GLY A 1214 -8.03 30.02 -26.42
CA GLY A 1214 -6.79 29.88 -25.65
C GLY A 1214 -6.01 31.19 -25.61
N SER A 1215 -5.13 31.34 -24.61
CA SER A 1215 -4.36 32.56 -24.32
C SER A 1215 -3.44 33.05 -25.45
N ASP A 1216 -3.19 32.25 -26.49
CA ASP A 1216 -2.27 32.55 -27.58
C ASP A 1216 -2.96 32.95 -28.90
N GLU A 1217 -4.29 33.12 -28.93
CA GLU A 1217 -4.95 33.73 -30.10
C GLU A 1217 -4.91 35.26 -29.99
N PRO A 1218 -4.29 36.00 -30.94
CA PRO A 1218 -4.54 37.42 -31.05
C PRO A 1218 -6.04 37.63 -31.31
N ALA A 1219 -6.68 38.49 -30.52
CA ALA A 1219 -8.09 38.81 -30.67
C ALA A 1219 -8.40 39.17 -32.13
N SER A 1220 -9.22 38.36 -32.80
CA SER A 1220 -9.72 38.72 -34.12
C SER A 1220 -10.51 40.02 -34.00
N PRO A 1221 -10.27 41.04 -34.84
CA PRO A 1221 -10.99 42.30 -34.73
C PRO A 1221 -12.48 42.04 -34.95
N ALA A 1222 -13.30 42.48 -33.99
CA ALA A 1222 -14.75 42.39 -34.07
C ALA A 1222 -15.24 43.03 -35.38
N SER A 1223 -15.96 42.27 -36.20
CA SER A 1223 -16.75 42.76 -37.34
C SER A 1223 -18.23 42.75 -37.00
#